data_AF-A0A086AY69-F1
#
_entry.id   AF-A0A086AY69-F1
#
_cell.length_a   1.000
_cell.length_b   1.000
_cell.length_c   1.000
_cell.angle_alpha   90.00
_cell.angle_beta   90.00
_cell.angle_gamma   90.00
#
_symmetry.space_group_name_H-M   'P 1'
#
loop_
_entity.id
_entity.type
_entity.pdbx_description
1 polymer ?
#
loop_
_entity_poly.entity_id
_entity_poly.type
_entity_poly.pdbx_seq_one_letter_code
_entity_poly.pdbx_strand_id
1 'polypeptide(L)'
;MFVNLLQAQKFYFPKTAVTDSLILEKQMPQLASKLITQAPLLKLKQTNKLAYLDILLRLELLTKDYKKSNATLADYRKEFADHDMVGNKYIAYEFYSLAKIIEAKEKISFPNALQKAFNTKYASLPDKLITKVSIAVDGDVMAARKALKETLDKQKDIDSIDYGSALALCRSYLNYKTFSATKPQIMQLVAAKDGEKFITETKDIKTKNGSTLTITIVRKKANTSPLPVVLSSNIYAGPIDGYFGKRAAVYDYVGAVVNTRGKRNSNDVNNPFEHESQDIYEVIDWISKQPWCNGKVGMIGGSYLGFSQWAAVKKIHPALKTIVPQVAVGIGIDYPAQNNIFMSYMLQWIQYVTNNKLTDEADFNNGKKWDSINTAWYKSGKSFRALDTISGKPSKIFQRWLDHPGYDEYYQKMVPYKEDFAKINIPILTTTGYYDDDQIGALYYFKEHHQYNKNANHYLVIGPYDHGGAQSFGYTHVNGNPIDPVARISIDDLVFSWFDYIMKDGKKPELLKDRINFQVMNTNTWKHAPTLDKMHTSTLKFYLQDRKGNASVFTQPAEKSFVKQTVDFKNRDQKDTYHAVSKIDSVKTTNSMYFESEVLDKDLIFSGNPAGFFNISINKKDFDTDMSLYQIKPDGKTFLLSTHMVRASYAKNNAVRQLLVPGKEEQIPIKNSMFMSKKLEKGSKLVLLVGVNKIPSWQINYGSGKDVSDETIKDSGEPLEIKWYNNSYVEIPIYQE
;
A
#
# COMPACT_ATOMS: atom_id res chain seq x y z
N MET A 1 26.50 15.25 36.37
CA MET A 1 27.34 14.08 36.04
C MET A 1 26.58 12.81 36.40
N PHE A 2 25.78 12.26 35.49
CA PHE A 2 25.38 10.85 35.50
C PHE A 2 25.70 10.33 34.11
N VAL A 3 26.85 9.67 34.01
CA VAL A 3 27.42 9.18 32.78
C VAL A 3 26.50 8.08 32.23
N ASN A 4 26.11 8.23 30.96
CA ASN A 4 25.56 7.20 30.09
C ASN A 4 26.53 6.01 30.04
N LEU A 5 26.40 5.06 30.97
CA LEU A 5 27.09 3.78 30.98
C LEU A 5 26.09 2.66 30.65
N LEU A 6 25.47 2.74 29.47
CA LEU A 6 24.98 1.53 28.80
C LEU A 6 26.13 1.01 27.94
N GLN A 7 27.10 0.33 28.56
CA GLN A 7 27.92 -0.60 27.79
C GLN A 7 26.96 -1.56 27.09
N ALA A 8 27.08 -1.71 25.77
CA ALA A 8 26.31 -2.70 25.03
C ALA A 8 26.62 -4.07 25.65
N GLN A 9 25.67 -4.61 26.42
CA GLN A 9 25.84 -5.88 27.10
C GLN A 9 26.16 -6.95 26.05
N LYS A 10 27.35 -7.54 26.18
CA LYS A 10 27.83 -8.59 25.29
C LYS A 10 27.60 -9.95 25.96
N PHE A 11 27.05 -10.89 25.21
CA PHE A 11 26.86 -12.27 25.63
C PHE A 11 27.97 -13.11 25.02
N TYR A 12 28.50 -14.10 25.76
CA TYR A 12 29.36 -15.11 25.14
C TYR A 12 28.59 -15.86 24.06
N PHE A 13 29.18 -15.96 22.87
CA PHE A 13 28.69 -16.73 21.75
C PHE A 13 29.89 -17.25 20.96
N PRO A 14 30.13 -18.57 20.91
CA PRO A 14 31.38 -19.11 20.37
C PRO A 14 31.47 -18.88 18.86
N LYS A 15 32.60 -18.38 18.37
CA LYS A 15 32.86 -18.19 16.94
C LYS A 15 32.74 -19.48 16.12
N THR A 16 32.94 -20.63 16.75
CA THR A 16 32.74 -21.94 16.12
C THR A 16 31.28 -22.21 15.77
N ALA A 17 30.30 -21.59 16.45
CA ALA A 17 28.88 -21.68 16.07
C ALA A 17 28.58 -21.07 14.68
N VAL A 18 29.49 -20.27 14.13
CA VAL A 18 29.34 -19.70 12.78
C VAL A 18 29.52 -20.77 11.69
N THR A 19 30.37 -21.77 11.95
CA THR A 19 30.75 -22.80 10.96
C THR A 19 30.27 -24.20 11.33
N ASP A 20 29.89 -24.43 12.59
CA ASP A 20 29.37 -25.70 13.08
C ASP A 20 27.88 -25.57 13.47
N SER A 21 27.02 -26.21 12.69
CA SER A 21 25.57 -26.19 12.92
C SER A 21 25.12 -26.88 14.20
N LEU A 22 25.87 -27.87 14.70
CA LEU A 22 25.55 -28.56 15.96
C LEU A 22 25.86 -27.67 17.16
N ILE A 23 26.99 -26.97 17.12
CA ILE A 23 27.33 -25.96 18.13
C ILE A 23 26.28 -24.84 18.09
N LEU A 24 25.93 -24.34 16.91
CA LEU A 24 24.89 -23.33 16.75
C LEU A 24 23.57 -23.78 17.40
N GLU A 25 23.07 -24.97 17.05
CA GLU A 25 21.82 -25.52 17.59
C GLU A 25 21.85 -25.67 19.12
N LYS A 26 23.01 -25.98 19.71
CA LYS A 26 23.20 -26.04 21.16
C LYS A 26 23.23 -24.66 21.84
N GLN A 27 23.79 -23.65 21.17
CA GLN A 27 23.93 -22.29 21.72
C GLN A 27 22.65 -21.46 21.66
N MET A 28 21.81 -21.66 20.63
CA MET A 28 20.62 -20.83 20.42
C MET A 28 19.65 -20.77 21.62
N PRO A 29 19.30 -21.89 22.31
CA PRO A 29 18.45 -21.84 23.50
C PRO A 29 19.09 -21.04 24.65
N GLN A 30 20.41 -21.17 24.83
CA GLN A 30 21.14 -20.47 25.90
C GLN A 30 21.17 -18.97 25.64
N LEU A 31 21.43 -18.57 24.39
CA LEU A 31 21.39 -17.18 23.97
C LEU A 31 19.99 -16.60 24.16
N ALA A 32 18.94 -17.31 23.71
CA ALA A 32 17.55 -16.87 23.86
C ALA A 32 17.15 -16.67 25.33
N SER A 33 17.47 -17.60 26.22
CA SER A 33 17.21 -17.49 27.66
C SER A 33 17.86 -16.25 28.27
N LYS A 34 19.10 -15.92 27.86
CA LYS A 34 19.77 -14.70 28.32
C LYS A 34 19.06 -13.44 27.85
N LEU A 35 18.49 -13.41 26.64
CA LEU A 35 17.83 -12.23 26.08
C LEU A 35 16.47 -11.92 26.72
N ILE A 36 15.73 -12.94 27.16
CA ILE A 36 14.38 -12.78 27.76
C ILE A 36 14.42 -11.89 29.01
N THR A 37 15.49 -11.96 29.79
CA THR A 37 15.60 -11.25 31.08
C THR A 37 16.19 -9.85 30.96
N GLN A 38 16.55 -9.39 29.75
CA GLN A 38 17.26 -8.14 29.59
C GLN A 38 16.34 -6.91 29.61
N ALA A 39 16.83 -5.84 30.22
CA ALA A 39 16.14 -4.57 30.36
C ALA A 39 15.57 -4.01 29.04
N PRO A 40 16.24 -4.10 27.87
CA PRO A 40 15.68 -3.62 26.61
C PRO A 40 14.36 -4.29 26.23
N LEU A 41 14.22 -5.61 26.42
CA LEU A 41 12.97 -6.33 26.16
C LEU A 41 11.89 -5.96 27.18
N LEU A 42 12.25 -5.91 28.46
CA LEU A 42 11.31 -5.61 29.55
C LEU A 42 10.73 -4.19 29.41
N LYS A 43 11.51 -3.24 28.90
CA LYS A 43 11.04 -1.89 28.58
C LYS A 43 9.96 -1.89 27.50
N LEU A 44 10.08 -2.73 26.48
CA LEU A 44 9.07 -2.85 25.41
C LEU A 44 7.72 -3.32 25.96
N LYS A 45 7.68 -4.10 27.05
CA LYS A 45 6.42 -4.53 27.66
C LYS A 45 5.49 -3.36 28.00
N GLN A 46 6.08 -2.23 28.39
CA GLN A 46 5.37 -1.01 28.77
C GLN A 46 5.19 -0.05 27.59
N THR A 47 6.18 0.04 26.69
CA THR A 47 6.18 1.05 25.62
C THR A 47 5.64 0.57 24.28
N ASN A 48 5.69 -0.74 24.02
CA ASN A 48 5.21 -1.37 22.79
C ASN A 48 4.93 -2.87 23.04
N LYS A 49 3.75 -3.16 23.60
CA LYS A 49 3.32 -4.51 23.96
C LYS A 49 3.37 -5.50 22.80
N LEU A 50 3.05 -5.05 21.58
CA LEU A 50 3.12 -5.88 20.37
C LEU A 50 4.55 -6.30 20.02
N ALA A 51 5.49 -5.36 20.01
CA ALA A 51 6.91 -5.67 19.78
C ALA A 51 7.46 -6.58 20.88
N TYR A 52 7.05 -6.35 22.13
CA TYR A 52 7.39 -7.22 23.26
C TYR A 52 6.90 -8.65 23.03
N LEU A 53 5.62 -8.85 22.71
CA LEU A 53 5.03 -10.16 22.51
C LEU A 53 5.63 -10.90 21.30
N ASP A 54 5.95 -10.20 20.20
CA ASP A 54 6.64 -10.79 19.04
C ASP A 54 8.04 -11.32 19.42
N ILE A 55 8.84 -10.49 20.08
CA ILE A 55 10.19 -10.89 20.48
C ILE A 55 10.11 -12.03 21.51
N LEU A 56 9.22 -11.91 22.50
CA LEU A 56 9.04 -12.93 23.54
C LEU A 56 8.64 -14.28 22.94
N LEU A 57 7.66 -14.31 22.03
CA LEU A 57 7.24 -15.51 21.31
C LEU A 57 8.43 -16.23 20.67
N ARG A 58 9.26 -15.48 19.94
CA ARG A 58 10.41 -16.02 19.22
C ARG A 58 11.46 -16.58 20.17
N LEU A 59 11.74 -15.88 21.26
CA LEU A 59 12.70 -16.34 22.25
C LEU A 59 12.19 -17.58 22.98
N GLU A 60 10.91 -17.65 23.35
CA GLU A 60 10.30 -18.82 24.00
C GLU A 60 10.29 -20.07 23.12
N LEU A 61 10.10 -19.91 21.80
CA LEU A 61 10.27 -21.00 20.84
C LEU A 61 11.71 -21.54 20.82
N LEU A 62 12.71 -20.65 20.91
CA LEU A 62 14.13 -21.03 20.91
C LEU A 62 14.57 -21.67 22.24
N THR A 63 14.01 -21.23 23.36
CA THR A 63 14.23 -21.88 24.66
C THR A 63 13.49 -23.22 24.78
N LYS A 64 12.68 -23.58 23.76
CA LYS A 64 11.86 -24.80 23.69
C LYS A 64 10.72 -24.82 24.71
N ASP A 65 10.32 -23.67 25.24
CA ASP A 65 9.12 -23.53 26.07
C ASP A 65 7.88 -23.35 25.19
N TYR A 66 7.52 -24.42 24.49
CA TYR A 66 6.47 -24.41 23.48
C TYR A 66 5.09 -24.05 24.06
N LYS A 67 4.80 -24.49 25.29
CA LYS A 67 3.53 -24.17 25.97
C LYS A 67 3.42 -22.68 26.23
N LYS A 68 4.48 -22.05 26.75
CA LYS A 68 4.50 -20.61 26.99
C LYS A 68 4.49 -19.82 25.69
N SER A 69 5.23 -20.27 24.68
CA SER A 69 5.22 -19.64 23.35
C SER A 69 3.82 -19.61 22.73
N ASN A 70 3.01 -20.67 22.89
CA ASN A 70 1.63 -20.70 22.41
C ASN A 70 0.71 -19.75 23.19
N ALA A 71 0.93 -19.59 24.50
CA ALA A 71 0.20 -18.61 25.31
C ALA A 71 0.56 -17.17 24.89
N THR A 72 1.86 -16.88 24.72
CA THR A 72 2.34 -15.59 24.21
C THR A 72 1.81 -15.30 22.80
N LEU A 73 1.74 -16.31 21.93
CA LEU A 73 1.13 -16.18 20.60
C LEU A 73 -0.37 -15.87 20.70
N ALA A 74 -1.10 -16.50 21.62
CA ALA A 74 -2.50 -16.19 21.84
C ALA A 74 -2.69 -14.75 22.31
N ASP A 75 -1.86 -14.26 23.23
CA ASP A 75 -1.89 -12.86 23.67
C ASP A 75 -1.47 -11.89 22.57
N TYR A 76 -0.45 -12.24 21.77
CA TYR A 76 -0.06 -11.47 20.58
C TYR A 76 -1.22 -11.33 19.62
N ARG A 77 -1.94 -12.43 19.36
CA ARG A 77 -3.09 -12.43 18.45
C ARG A 77 -4.27 -11.64 19.02
N LYS A 78 -4.50 -11.66 20.34
CA LYS A 78 -5.52 -10.82 21.01
C LYS A 78 -5.34 -9.33 20.71
N GLU A 79 -4.10 -8.86 20.60
CA GLU A 79 -3.81 -7.47 20.22
C GLU A 79 -4.20 -7.15 18.76
N PHE A 80 -4.41 -8.15 17.90
CA PHE A 80 -4.97 -8.02 16.54
C PHE A 80 -6.41 -8.55 16.44
N ALA A 81 -7.01 -8.99 17.54
CA ALA A 81 -8.24 -9.78 17.57
C ALA A 81 -9.47 -8.93 17.84
N ASP A 82 -9.92 -8.21 16.83
CA ASP A 82 -11.31 -7.76 16.78
C ASP A 82 -11.99 -8.25 15.48
N HIS A 83 -11.64 -9.45 14.97
CA HIS A 83 -12.58 -10.45 14.41
C HIS A 83 -12.10 -11.40 13.29
N ASP A 84 -11.00 -11.24 12.55
CA ASP A 84 -10.86 -12.06 11.31
C ASP A 84 -9.49 -12.66 10.92
N MET A 85 -8.43 -12.49 11.71
CA MET A 85 -7.08 -13.04 11.36
C MET A 85 -6.33 -13.72 12.51
N VAL A 86 -6.96 -13.80 13.68
CA VAL A 86 -6.42 -14.34 14.94
C VAL A 86 -5.86 -15.75 14.75
N GLY A 87 -6.45 -16.58 13.89
CA GLY A 87 -5.98 -17.96 13.69
C GLY A 87 -4.76 -18.15 12.79
N ASN A 88 -4.45 -17.18 11.92
CA ASN A 88 -3.42 -17.36 10.87
C ASN A 88 -2.11 -16.63 11.12
N LYS A 89 -2.14 -15.53 11.87
CA LYS A 89 -0.90 -14.78 12.13
C LYS A 89 0.08 -15.66 12.90
N TYR A 90 1.30 -15.84 12.37
CA TYR A 90 2.31 -16.75 12.91
C TYR A 90 1.89 -18.24 13.01
N ILE A 91 0.98 -18.71 12.16
CA ILE A 91 0.54 -20.10 12.18
C ILE A 91 1.66 -21.11 11.89
N ALA A 92 2.66 -20.75 11.07
CA ALA A 92 3.84 -21.61 10.84
C ALA A 92 4.59 -21.93 12.15
N TYR A 93 4.73 -20.95 13.04
CA TYR A 93 5.37 -21.11 14.35
C TYR A 93 4.48 -21.90 15.31
N GLU A 94 3.16 -21.72 15.23
CA GLU A 94 2.19 -22.52 16.00
C GLU A 94 2.23 -23.98 15.59
N PHE A 95 2.24 -24.29 14.28
CA PHE A 95 2.39 -25.66 13.79
C PHE A 95 3.70 -26.29 14.27
N TYR A 96 4.82 -25.55 14.19
CA TYR A 96 6.10 -26.02 14.70
C TYR A 96 6.06 -26.31 16.21
N SER A 97 5.50 -25.39 17.00
CA SER A 97 5.36 -25.52 18.45
C SER A 97 4.47 -26.70 18.85
N LEU A 98 3.29 -26.82 18.25
CA LEU A 98 2.36 -27.94 18.48
C LEU A 98 2.99 -29.28 18.08
N ALA A 99 3.69 -29.33 16.94
CA ALA A 99 4.40 -30.53 16.50
C ALA A 99 5.47 -30.94 17.50
N LYS A 100 6.23 -29.98 18.06
CA LYS A 100 7.25 -30.28 19.08
C LYS A 100 6.64 -30.78 20.40
N ILE A 101 5.49 -30.25 20.81
CA ILE A 101 4.75 -30.75 21.99
C ILE A 101 4.28 -32.19 21.76
N ILE A 102 3.69 -32.48 20.60
CA ILE A 102 3.18 -33.81 20.25
C ILE A 102 4.34 -34.82 20.11
N GLU A 103 5.43 -34.44 19.44
CA GLU A 103 6.66 -35.26 19.29
C GLU A 103 7.18 -35.71 20.67
N ALA A 104 7.30 -34.78 21.63
CA ALA A 104 7.78 -35.10 22.97
C ALA A 104 6.79 -35.95 23.77
N LYS A 105 5.49 -35.63 23.71
CA LYS A 105 4.45 -36.30 24.48
C LYS A 105 4.22 -37.74 24.00
N GLU A 106 4.16 -37.93 22.69
CA GLU A 106 3.78 -39.20 22.06
C GLU A 106 4.97 -40.04 21.60
N LYS A 107 6.20 -39.50 21.68
CA LYS A 107 7.44 -40.18 21.26
C LYS A 107 7.40 -40.66 19.80
N ILE A 108 6.86 -39.82 18.91
CA ILE A 108 6.80 -40.05 17.45
C ILE A 108 7.75 -39.11 16.71
N SER A 109 8.05 -39.41 15.44
CA SER A 109 8.89 -38.53 14.62
C SER A 109 8.24 -37.15 14.39
N PHE A 110 9.07 -36.11 14.25
CA PHE A 110 8.58 -34.75 13.96
C PHE A 110 7.59 -34.67 12.78
N PRO A 111 7.80 -35.35 11.62
CA PRO A 111 6.81 -35.32 10.54
C PRO A 111 5.44 -35.88 10.93
N ASN A 112 5.39 -36.97 11.71
CA ASN A 112 4.13 -37.54 12.20
C ASN A 112 3.45 -36.61 13.21
N ALA A 113 4.24 -35.97 14.07
CA ALA A 113 3.74 -34.96 15.00
C ALA A 113 3.22 -33.71 14.28
N LEU A 114 3.91 -33.26 13.22
CA LEU A 114 3.51 -32.13 12.40
C LEU A 114 2.21 -32.39 11.65
N GLN A 115 2.03 -33.61 11.12
CA GLN A 115 0.76 -34.04 10.54
C GLN A 115 -0.40 -33.91 11.53
N LYS A 116 -0.21 -34.41 12.77
CA LYS A 116 -1.24 -34.33 13.81
C LYS A 116 -1.51 -32.88 14.22
N ALA A 117 -0.46 -32.09 14.44
CA ALA A 117 -0.58 -30.66 14.74
C ALA A 117 -1.35 -29.92 13.63
N PHE A 118 -1.01 -30.21 12.36
CA PHE A 118 -1.69 -29.66 11.20
C PHE A 118 -3.17 -30.03 11.20
N ASN A 119 -3.52 -31.31 11.28
CA ASN A 119 -4.90 -31.77 11.21
C ASN A 119 -5.76 -31.15 12.32
N THR A 120 -5.27 -31.14 13.56
CA THR A 120 -5.97 -30.54 14.70
C THR A 120 -6.19 -29.05 14.50
N LYS A 121 -5.14 -28.31 14.12
CA LYS A 121 -5.23 -26.86 13.97
C LYS A 121 -6.05 -26.47 12.74
N TYR A 122 -5.88 -27.16 11.62
CA TYR A 122 -6.64 -26.91 10.39
C TYR A 122 -8.13 -27.14 10.60
N ALA A 123 -8.52 -28.21 11.32
CA ALA A 123 -9.92 -28.47 11.66
C ALA A 123 -10.52 -27.44 12.62
N SER A 124 -9.70 -26.74 13.42
CA SER A 124 -10.17 -25.70 14.32
C SER A 124 -10.30 -24.32 13.67
N LEU A 125 -9.84 -24.13 12.43
CA LEU A 125 -9.90 -22.85 11.73
C LEU A 125 -11.27 -22.69 11.04
N PRO A 126 -11.88 -21.49 11.10
CA PRO A 126 -12.97 -21.14 10.20
C PRO A 126 -12.57 -21.31 8.73
N ASP A 127 -13.53 -21.66 7.87
CA ASP A 127 -13.28 -21.85 6.42
C ASP A 127 -12.61 -20.64 5.77
N LYS A 128 -12.96 -19.42 6.20
CA LYS A 128 -12.33 -18.17 5.74
C LYS A 128 -10.82 -18.16 5.99
N LEU A 129 -10.37 -18.63 7.16
CA LEU A 129 -8.96 -18.68 7.53
C LEU A 129 -8.22 -19.83 6.84
N ILE A 130 -8.88 -20.95 6.58
CA ILE A 130 -8.28 -22.09 5.90
C ILE A 130 -7.65 -21.70 4.56
N THR A 131 -8.31 -20.83 3.78
CA THR A 131 -7.81 -20.37 2.47
C THR A 131 -6.48 -19.61 2.56
N LYS A 132 -6.20 -19.01 3.71
CA LYS A 132 -5.00 -18.19 3.98
C LYS A 132 -3.87 -19.01 4.63
N VAL A 133 -4.08 -20.29 4.97
CA VAL A 133 -3.05 -21.13 5.60
C VAL A 133 -1.83 -21.29 4.70
N SER A 134 -2.02 -21.60 3.41
CA SER A 134 -0.91 -21.73 2.46
C SER A 134 -0.06 -20.46 2.42
N ILE A 135 -0.70 -19.29 2.29
CA ILE A 135 -0.01 -17.99 2.28
C ILE A 135 0.75 -17.77 3.60
N ALA A 136 0.12 -18.07 4.73
CA ALA A 136 0.72 -17.86 6.04
C ALA A 136 1.91 -18.78 6.35
N VAL A 137 2.06 -19.89 5.61
CA VAL A 137 3.22 -20.81 5.72
C VAL A 137 4.18 -20.73 4.53
N ASP A 138 3.83 -20.01 3.46
CA ASP A 138 4.63 -19.84 2.24
C ASP A 138 5.79 -18.85 2.45
N GLY A 139 6.53 -19.00 3.55
CA GLY A 139 7.77 -18.26 3.79
C GLY A 139 8.87 -18.69 2.81
N ASP A 140 9.73 -17.76 2.40
CA ASP A 140 10.87 -18.09 1.55
C ASP A 140 12.01 -18.71 2.38
N VAL A 141 12.15 -20.03 2.30
CA VAL A 141 13.21 -20.80 2.98
C VAL A 141 14.61 -20.37 2.51
N MET A 142 14.76 -19.97 1.25
CA MET A 142 16.03 -19.49 0.70
C MET A 142 16.36 -18.10 1.25
N ALA A 143 15.39 -17.18 1.29
CA ALA A 143 15.58 -15.87 1.93
C ALA A 143 15.87 -16.02 3.43
N ALA A 144 15.16 -16.90 4.14
CA ALA A 144 15.42 -17.19 5.55
C ALA A 144 16.83 -17.75 5.77
N ARG A 145 17.28 -18.66 4.89
CA ARG A 145 18.66 -19.19 4.90
C ARG A 145 19.68 -18.08 4.65
N LYS A 146 19.43 -17.21 3.67
CA LYS A 146 20.31 -16.08 3.35
C LYS A 146 20.41 -15.11 4.52
N ALA A 147 19.28 -14.72 5.11
CA ALA A 147 19.25 -13.85 6.29
C ALA A 147 20.00 -14.48 7.48
N LEU A 148 19.84 -15.78 7.72
CA LEU A 148 20.61 -16.50 8.74
C LEU A 148 22.11 -16.43 8.45
N LYS A 149 22.52 -16.71 7.21
CA LYS A 149 23.92 -16.62 6.79
C LYS A 149 24.48 -15.21 7.02
N GLU A 150 23.77 -14.17 6.58
CA GLU A 150 24.19 -12.77 6.77
C GLU A 150 24.33 -12.40 8.25
N THR A 151 23.47 -12.90 9.13
CA THR A 151 23.60 -12.68 10.58
C THR A 151 24.75 -13.46 11.21
N LEU A 152 25.04 -14.67 10.73
CA LEU A 152 26.17 -15.49 11.21
C LEU A 152 27.52 -14.93 10.71
N ASP A 153 27.58 -14.46 9.47
CA ASP A 153 28.81 -13.90 8.87
C ASP A 153 29.27 -12.65 9.65
N LYS A 154 28.35 -11.88 10.26
CA LYS A 154 28.67 -10.75 11.17
C LYS A 154 29.32 -11.18 12.49
N GLN A 155 29.17 -12.45 12.87
CA GLN A 155 29.69 -13.03 14.11
C GLN A 155 30.99 -13.82 13.86
N LYS A 156 31.50 -13.80 12.63
CA LYS A 156 32.71 -14.50 12.25
C LYS A 156 33.90 -14.00 13.08
N ASP A 157 34.65 -14.95 13.64
CA ASP A 157 35.85 -14.71 14.44
C ASP A 157 35.64 -13.91 15.74
N ILE A 158 34.39 -13.73 16.19
CA ILE A 158 34.04 -13.00 17.41
C ILE A 158 33.40 -13.97 18.42
N ASP A 159 33.93 -14.05 19.65
CA ASP A 159 33.42 -14.93 20.73
C ASP A 159 32.39 -14.24 21.65
N SER A 160 31.85 -13.10 21.22
CA SER A 160 30.87 -12.30 21.95
C SER A 160 29.87 -11.64 21.01
N ILE A 161 28.61 -11.53 21.42
CA ILE A 161 27.54 -10.95 20.61
C ILE A 161 26.79 -9.89 21.42
N ASP A 162 26.57 -8.70 20.85
CA ASP A 162 25.76 -7.67 21.49
C ASP A 162 24.26 -8.01 21.42
N TYR A 163 23.45 -7.37 22.26
CA TYR A 163 22.00 -7.61 22.33
C TYR A 163 21.26 -7.48 20.99
N GLY A 164 21.58 -6.46 20.19
CA GLY A 164 20.91 -6.22 18.91
C GLY A 164 21.23 -7.31 17.89
N SER A 165 22.52 -7.65 17.77
CA SER A 165 22.99 -8.75 16.92
C SER A 165 22.45 -10.10 17.37
N ALA A 166 22.35 -10.34 18.68
CA ALA A 166 21.82 -11.57 19.25
C ALA A 166 20.32 -11.74 18.93
N LEU A 167 19.51 -10.70 19.07
CA LEU A 167 18.11 -10.73 18.65
C LEU A 167 17.96 -10.99 17.15
N ALA A 168 18.79 -10.34 16.32
CA ALA A 168 18.77 -10.55 14.87
C ALA A 168 19.10 -12.00 14.49
N LEU A 169 20.12 -12.59 15.13
CA LEU A 169 20.51 -13.99 14.95
C LEU A 169 19.43 -14.96 15.45
N CYS A 170 18.85 -14.73 16.63
CA CYS A 170 17.72 -15.50 17.14
C CYS A 170 16.54 -15.50 16.14
N ARG A 171 16.20 -14.33 15.61
CA ARG A 171 15.11 -14.18 14.64
C ARG A 171 15.40 -14.93 13.33
N SER A 172 16.58 -14.73 12.75
CA SER A 172 16.94 -15.35 11.47
C SER A 172 17.07 -16.88 11.58
N TYR A 173 17.67 -17.38 12.66
CA TYR A 173 17.79 -18.81 12.94
C TYR A 173 16.43 -19.47 13.12
N LEU A 174 15.56 -18.89 13.96
CA LEU A 174 14.22 -19.42 14.19
C LEU A 174 13.42 -19.45 12.89
N ASN A 175 13.44 -18.38 12.10
CA ASN A 175 12.75 -18.33 10.81
C ASN A 175 13.20 -19.46 9.90
N TYR A 176 14.52 -19.62 9.71
CA TYR A 176 15.06 -20.68 8.89
C TYR A 176 14.65 -22.07 9.39
N LYS A 177 14.82 -22.35 10.70
CA LYS A 177 14.48 -23.65 11.31
C LYS A 177 12.99 -23.96 11.19
N THR A 178 12.11 -23.00 11.49
CA THR A 178 10.66 -23.18 11.42
C THR A 178 10.20 -23.41 9.98
N PHE A 179 10.54 -22.53 9.03
CA PHE A 179 10.07 -22.67 7.65
C PHE A 179 10.67 -23.88 6.94
N SER A 180 11.96 -24.18 7.14
CA SER A 180 12.57 -25.40 6.56
C SER A 180 11.96 -26.69 7.11
N ALA A 181 11.60 -26.73 8.40
CA ALA A 181 11.00 -27.91 9.03
C ALA A 181 9.52 -28.11 8.70
N THR A 182 8.77 -27.02 8.47
CA THR A 182 7.30 -27.08 8.38
C THR A 182 6.76 -26.93 6.97
N LYS A 183 7.31 -26.01 6.16
CA LYS A 183 6.72 -25.62 4.87
C LYS A 183 6.52 -26.81 3.91
N PRO A 184 7.52 -27.69 3.66
CA PRO A 184 7.36 -28.74 2.65
C PRO A 184 6.18 -29.67 2.94
N GLN A 185 6.09 -30.13 4.19
CA GLN A 185 5.01 -31.03 4.60
C GLN A 185 3.67 -30.29 4.67
N ILE A 186 3.59 -29.12 5.31
CA ILE A 186 2.32 -28.39 5.43
C ILE A 186 1.74 -28.06 4.06
N MET A 187 2.55 -27.65 3.08
CA MET A 187 2.06 -27.36 1.74
C MET A 187 1.44 -28.60 1.06
N GLN A 188 2.02 -29.79 1.27
CA GLN A 188 1.42 -31.05 0.79
C GLN A 188 0.08 -31.34 1.49
N LEU A 189 0.00 -31.08 2.80
CA LEU A 189 -1.22 -31.32 3.58
C LEU A 189 -2.34 -30.34 3.26
N VAL A 190 -2.02 -29.07 3.03
CA VAL A 190 -2.97 -28.08 2.53
C VAL A 190 -3.47 -28.49 1.16
N ALA A 191 -2.58 -28.92 0.24
CA ALA A 191 -3.01 -29.39 -1.08
C ALA A 191 -3.95 -30.60 -1.00
N ALA A 192 -3.68 -31.56 -0.11
CA ALA A 192 -4.57 -32.70 0.13
C ALA A 192 -5.94 -32.25 0.65
N LYS A 193 -5.96 -31.35 1.64
CA LYS A 193 -7.21 -30.80 2.20
C LYS A 193 -7.98 -29.90 1.22
N ASP A 194 -7.28 -29.15 0.39
CA ASP A 194 -7.89 -28.41 -0.70
C ASP A 194 -8.54 -29.37 -1.71
N GLY A 195 -7.86 -30.47 -2.05
CA GLY A 195 -8.40 -31.51 -2.94
C GLY A 195 -9.63 -32.23 -2.37
N GLU A 196 -9.80 -32.29 -1.05
CA GLU A 196 -11.03 -32.80 -0.41
C GLU A 196 -12.21 -31.82 -0.54
N LYS A 197 -11.94 -30.50 -0.52
CA LYS A 197 -12.98 -29.45 -0.41
C LYS A 197 -13.33 -28.79 -1.73
N PHE A 198 -12.37 -28.59 -2.62
CA PHE A 198 -12.50 -27.75 -3.80
C PHE A 198 -12.30 -28.55 -5.09
N ILE A 199 -12.94 -28.06 -6.15
CA ILE A 199 -12.62 -28.38 -7.54
C ILE A 199 -11.87 -27.17 -8.07
N THR A 200 -10.62 -27.38 -8.49
CA THR A 200 -9.78 -26.36 -9.11
C THR A 200 -9.50 -26.77 -10.55
N GLU A 201 -9.89 -25.93 -11.51
CA GLU A 201 -9.68 -26.15 -12.94
C GLU A 201 -8.88 -24.97 -13.51
N THR A 202 -7.81 -25.25 -14.24
CA THR A 202 -7.08 -24.24 -15.01
C THR A 202 -7.27 -24.50 -16.50
N LYS A 203 -7.69 -23.48 -17.26
CA LYS A 203 -7.97 -23.59 -18.69
C LYS A 203 -7.43 -22.36 -19.42
N ASP A 204 -7.19 -22.53 -20.71
CA ASP A 204 -6.89 -21.41 -21.60
C ASP A 204 -8.15 -21.00 -22.37
N ILE A 205 -8.47 -19.72 -22.35
CA ILE A 205 -9.52 -19.09 -23.13
C ILE A 205 -8.86 -18.46 -24.36
N LYS A 206 -9.42 -18.73 -25.54
CA LYS A 206 -9.06 -18.03 -26.77
C LYS A 206 -10.02 -16.88 -26.98
N THR A 207 -9.49 -15.66 -27.06
CA THR A 207 -10.26 -14.48 -27.43
C THR A 207 -10.56 -14.50 -28.94
N LYS A 208 -11.53 -13.71 -29.38
CA LYS A 208 -11.96 -13.61 -30.79
C LYS A 208 -10.84 -13.15 -31.72
N ASN A 209 -9.90 -12.37 -31.21
CA ASN A 209 -8.70 -11.92 -31.92
C ASN A 209 -7.51 -12.89 -31.80
N GLY A 210 -7.70 -14.09 -31.22
CA GLY A 210 -6.71 -15.16 -31.19
C GLY A 210 -5.73 -15.14 -30.01
N SER A 211 -5.77 -14.13 -29.14
CA SER A 211 -4.98 -14.08 -27.90
C SER A 211 -5.40 -15.18 -26.92
N THR A 212 -4.48 -15.52 -26.01
CA THR A 212 -4.70 -16.61 -25.04
C THR A 212 -4.70 -16.05 -23.63
N LEU A 213 -5.76 -16.32 -22.86
CA LEU A 213 -5.85 -15.94 -21.45
C LEU A 213 -5.99 -17.19 -20.61
N THR A 214 -5.16 -17.36 -19.59
CA THR A 214 -5.27 -18.49 -18.66
C THR A 214 -6.24 -18.12 -17.53
N ILE A 215 -7.25 -18.95 -17.30
CA ILE A 215 -8.21 -18.80 -16.20
C ILE A 215 -8.07 -19.95 -15.21
N THR A 216 -8.04 -19.63 -13.92
CA THR A 216 -8.17 -20.58 -12.81
C THR A 216 -9.54 -20.44 -12.18
N ILE A 217 -10.28 -21.54 -12.10
CA ILE A 217 -11.65 -21.62 -11.58
C ILE A 217 -11.61 -22.48 -10.33
N VAL A 218 -12.22 -21.99 -9.25
CA VAL A 218 -12.30 -22.70 -7.98
C VAL A 218 -13.73 -22.70 -7.48
N ARG A 219 -14.25 -23.87 -7.12
CA ARG A 219 -15.59 -24.05 -6.53
C ARG A 219 -15.55 -25.11 -5.44
N LYS A 220 -16.42 -24.99 -4.42
CA LYS A 220 -16.57 -26.07 -3.42
C LYS A 220 -17.18 -27.31 -4.08
N LYS A 221 -16.69 -28.49 -3.72
CA LYS A 221 -17.26 -29.78 -4.16
C LYS A 221 -18.70 -29.98 -3.70
N ALA A 222 -19.05 -29.44 -2.53
CA ALA A 222 -20.40 -29.51 -1.98
C ALA A 222 -21.44 -28.73 -2.81
N ASN A 223 -21.00 -27.77 -3.62
CA ASN A 223 -21.89 -26.92 -4.41
C ASN A 223 -22.15 -27.57 -5.78
N THR A 224 -23.35 -28.15 -5.94
CA THR A 224 -23.76 -28.87 -7.15
C THR A 224 -24.67 -28.06 -8.07
N SER A 225 -25.19 -26.92 -7.61
CA SER A 225 -26.03 -26.01 -8.40
C SER A 225 -25.21 -24.87 -9.01
N PRO A 226 -25.65 -24.26 -10.13
CA PRO A 226 -25.02 -23.07 -10.68
C PRO A 226 -25.01 -21.90 -9.68
N LEU A 227 -23.89 -21.20 -9.57
CA LEU A 227 -23.68 -20.12 -8.60
C LEU A 227 -23.28 -18.81 -9.30
N PRO A 228 -23.45 -17.65 -8.64
CA PRO A 228 -22.82 -16.42 -9.08
C PRO A 228 -21.30 -16.55 -9.05
N VAL A 229 -20.62 -15.79 -9.91
CA VAL A 229 -19.17 -15.84 -10.10
C VAL A 229 -18.53 -14.58 -9.57
N VAL A 230 -17.42 -14.71 -8.86
CA VAL A 230 -16.56 -13.58 -8.48
C VAL A 230 -15.28 -13.68 -9.30
N LEU A 231 -15.07 -12.69 -10.17
CA LEU A 231 -13.96 -12.62 -11.12
C LEU A 231 -12.88 -11.64 -10.65
N SER A 232 -11.62 -12.06 -10.72
CA SER A 232 -10.44 -11.20 -10.61
C SER A 232 -9.60 -11.26 -11.89
N SER A 233 -9.28 -10.11 -12.48
CA SER A 233 -8.39 -10.00 -13.65
C SER A 233 -6.98 -9.64 -13.20
N ASN A 234 -6.12 -10.66 -13.09
CA ASN A 234 -4.87 -10.62 -12.35
C ASN A 234 -3.63 -10.59 -13.25
N ILE A 235 -2.92 -9.46 -13.25
CA ILE A 235 -1.58 -9.36 -13.87
C ILE A 235 -0.50 -10.02 -13.00
N TYR A 236 -0.74 -10.18 -11.70
CA TYR A 236 0.20 -10.75 -10.73
C TYR A 236 0.13 -12.29 -10.71
N ALA A 237 0.30 -12.90 -11.89
CA ALA A 237 0.16 -14.35 -12.08
C ALA A 237 1.14 -15.12 -11.19
N GLY A 238 0.65 -16.13 -10.48
CA GLY A 238 1.47 -16.89 -9.52
C GLY A 238 0.64 -17.72 -8.53
N PRO A 239 1.25 -18.18 -7.42
CA PRO A 239 0.55 -18.95 -6.39
C PRO A 239 -0.71 -18.27 -5.83
N ILE A 240 -0.80 -16.93 -5.93
CA ILE A 240 -1.93 -16.14 -5.47
C ILE A 240 -3.24 -16.41 -6.24
N ASP A 241 -3.18 -16.92 -7.47
CA ASP A 241 -4.37 -17.20 -8.29
C ASP A 241 -5.30 -18.21 -7.59
N GLY A 242 -4.73 -19.30 -7.05
CA GLY A 242 -5.50 -20.29 -6.31
C GLY A 242 -6.11 -19.73 -5.02
N TYR A 243 -5.44 -18.78 -4.38
CA TYR A 243 -5.99 -18.09 -3.20
C TYR A 243 -7.21 -17.25 -3.55
N PHE A 244 -7.14 -16.40 -4.58
CA PHE A 244 -8.28 -15.57 -4.97
C PHE A 244 -9.50 -16.41 -5.38
N GLY A 245 -9.29 -17.53 -6.08
CA GLY A 245 -10.36 -18.47 -6.37
C GLY A 245 -10.97 -19.10 -5.11
N LYS A 246 -10.14 -19.63 -4.20
CA LYS A 246 -10.60 -20.22 -2.94
C LYS A 246 -11.31 -19.20 -2.04
N ARG A 247 -10.84 -17.95 -2.03
CA ARG A 247 -11.44 -16.85 -1.27
C ARG A 247 -12.90 -16.66 -1.68
N ALA A 248 -13.23 -16.66 -2.96
CA ALA A 248 -14.63 -16.60 -3.39
C ALA A 248 -15.39 -17.90 -3.08
N ALA A 249 -14.76 -19.05 -3.30
CA ALA A 249 -15.39 -20.34 -3.08
C ALA A 249 -15.87 -20.54 -1.63
N VAL A 250 -15.14 -20.04 -0.62
CA VAL A 250 -15.56 -20.17 0.79
C VAL A 250 -16.83 -19.41 1.15
N TYR A 251 -17.21 -18.38 0.38
CA TYR A 251 -18.49 -17.67 0.50
C TYR A 251 -19.57 -18.21 -0.48
N ASP A 252 -19.38 -19.43 -0.99
CA ASP A 252 -20.32 -20.08 -1.90
C ASP A 252 -20.56 -19.29 -3.20
N TYR A 253 -19.45 -18.84 -3.79
CA TYR A 253 -19.37 -18.34 -5.17
C TYR A 253 -18.51 -19.30 -5.99
N VAL A 254 -18.60 -19.21 -7.33
CA VAL A 254 -17.49 -19.69 -8.15
C VAL A 254 -16.42 -18.59 -8.18
N GLY A 255 -15.20 -18.93 -7.74
CA GLY A 255 -14.05 -18.05 -7.89
C GLY A 255 -13.43 -18.22 -9.26
N ALA A 256 -13.25 -17.12 -9.98
CA ALA A 256 -12.59 -17.10 -11.28
C ALA A 256 -11.44 -16.10 -11.26
N VAL A 257 -10.26 -16.52 -11.67
CA VAL A 257 -9.07 -15.67 -11.76
C VAL A 257 -8.50 -15.79 -13.15
N VAL A 258 -8.61 -14.74 -13.94
CA VAL A 258 -8.03 -14.70 -15.28
C VAL A 258 -6.72 -13.94 -15.24
N ASN A 259 -5.67 -14.49 -15.87
CA ASN A 259 -4.41 -13.80 -16.02
C ASN A 259 -4.38 -13.04 -17.35
N THR A 260 -3.85 -11.82 -17.31
CA THR A 260 -3.80 -10.91 -18.47
C THR A 260 -2.87 -11.43 -19.57
N ARG A 261 -2.94 -10.79 -20.75
CA ARG A 261 -2.02 -11.11 -21.86
C ARG A 261 -0.55 -11.04 -21.43
N GLY A 262 0.23 -11.96 -21.97
CA GLY A 262 1.65 -12.16 -21.66
C GLY A 262 1.94 -12.88 -20.35
N LYS A 263 0.91 -13.27 -19.58
CA LYS A 263 1.03 -14.09 -18.36
C LYS A 263 0.64 -15.54 -18.57
N ARG A 264 1.11 -16.40 -17.67
CA ARG A 264 0.89 -17.86 -17.70
C ARG A 264 1.19 -18.43 -19.10
N ASN A 265 0.19 -18.99 -19.77
CA ASN A 265 0.34 -19.64 -21.08
C ASN A 265 0.18 -18.65 -22.26
N SER A 266 -0.12 -17.37 -21.99
CA SER A 266 -0.24 -16.35 -23.02
C SER A 266 1.12 -16.04 -23.65
N ASN A 267 1.25 -16.22 -24.97
CA ASN A 267 2.45 -15.84 -25.73
C ASN A 267 2.45 -14.39 -26.21
N ASP A 268 1.32 -13.69 -26.09
CA ASP A 268 1.20 -12.26 -26.37
C ASP A 268 2.23 -11.41 -25.57
N VAL A 269 2.54 -10.22 -26.09
CA VAL A 269 3.32 -9.22 -25.34
C VAL A 269 2.46 -8.69 -24.18
N ASN A 270 3.04 -8.61 -22.99
CA ASN A 270 2.37 -7.96 -21.86
C ASN A 270 2.43 -6.44 -22.07
N ASN A 271 1.31 -5.84 -22.47
CA ASN A 271 1.08 -4.39 -22.48
C ASN A 271 0.06 -4.07 -21.39
N PRO A 272 0.50 -3.78 -20.15
CA PRO A 272 -0.42 -3.55 -19.05
C PRO A 272 -1.37 -2.38 -19.35
N PHE A 273 -2.62 -2.47 -18.89
CA PHE A 273 -3.70 -1.49 -19.01
C PHE A 273 -4.35 -1.33 -20.41
N GLU A 274 -3.73 -1.83 -21.48
CA GLU A 274 -4.13 -1.51 -22.86
C GLU A 274 -5.22 -2.42 -23.44
N HIS A 275 -5.48 -3.59 -22.85
CA HIS A 275 -6.35 -4.63 -23.44
C HIS A 275 -7.47 -5.11 -22.52
N GLU A 276 -7.47 -4.69 -21.26
CA GLU A 276 -8.35 -5.19 -20.19
C GLU A 276 -9.83 -5.06 -20.54
N SER A 277 -10.25 -3.93 -21.13
CA SER A 277 -11.67 -3.72 -21.45
C SER A 277 -12.23 -4.79 -22.39
N GLN A 278 -11.48 -5.12 -23.46
CA GLN A 278 -11.88 -6.15 -24.42
C GLN A 278 -11.77 -7.55 -23.80
N ASP A 279 -10.62 -7.86 -23.20
CA ASP A 279 -10.33 -9.20 -22.71
C ASP A 279 -11.30 -9.61 -21.60
N ILE A 280 -11.59 -8.70 -20.66
CA ILE A 280 -12.51 -8.98 -19.57
C ILE A 280 -13.93 -9.16 -20.07
N TYR A 281 -14.36 -8.39 -21.09
CA TYR A 281 -15.68 -8.59 -21.70
C TYR A 281 -15.83 -10.01 -22.26
N GLU A 282 -14.83 -10.48 -23.01
CA GLU A 282 -14.83 -11.83 -23.60
C GLU A 282 -14.73 -12.94 -22.54
N VAL A 283 -13.98 -12.71 -21.46
CA VAL A 283 -13.92 -13.63 -20.32
C VAL A 283 -15.26 -13.71 -19.61
N ILE A 284 -15.94 -12.58 -19.37
CA ILE A 284 -17.27 -12.58 -18.74
C ILE A 284 -18.30 -13.27 -19.66
N ASP A 285 -18.24 -13.04 -20.96
CA ASP A 285 -19.10 -13.75 -21.94
C ASP A 285 -18.89 -15.26 -21.86
N TRP A 286 -17.64 -15.73 -21.84
CA TRP A 286 -17.32 -17.15 -21.67
C TRP A 286 -17.82 -17.71 -20.34
N ILE A 287 -17.54 -17.02 -19.22
CA ILE A 287 -17.96 -17.41 -17.86
C ILE A 287 -19.48 -17.56 -17.80
N SER A 288 -20.22 -16.60 -18.35
CA SER A 288 -21.69 -16.55 -18.24
C SER A 288 -22.41 -17.71 -18.91
N LYS A 289 -21.71 -18.45 -19.78
CA LYS A 289 -22.23 -19.61 -20.52
C LYS A 289 -21.84 -20.95 -19.90
N GLN A 290 -21.06 -20.95 -18.83
CA GLN A 290 -20.62 -22.18 -18.19
C GLN A 290 -21.73 -22.80 -17.35
N PRO A 291 -21.85 -24.15 -17.30
CA PRO A 291 -22.95 -24.83 -16.61
C PRO A 291 -22.94 -24.62 -15.08
N TRP A 292 -21.83 -24.19 -14.51
CA TRP A 292 -21.70 -23.86 -13.08
C TRP A 292 -22.00 -22.39 -12.77
N CYS A 293 -22.23 -21.54 -13.78
CA CYS A 293 -22.57 -20.13 -13.61
C CYS A 293 -24.08 -19.93 -13.71
N ASN A 294 -24.67 -19.17 -12.77
CA ASN A 294 -26.09 -18.81 -12.81
C ASN A 294 -26.38 -17.53 -13.65
N GLY A 295 -25.42 -17.09 -14.46
CA GLY A 295 -25.52 -15.89 -15.29
C GLY A 295 -25.19 -14.55 -14.59
N LYS A 296 -24.87 -14.56 -13.29
CA LYS A 296 -24.43 -13.35 -12.56
C LYS A 296 -22.92 -13.39 -12.30
N VAL A 297 -22.24 -12.30 -12.64
CA VAL A 297 -20.80 -12.09 -12.39
C VAL A 297 -20.60 -10.80 -11.60
N GLY A 298 -19.83 -10.87 -10.52
CA GLY A 298 -19.26 -9.71 -9.83
C GLY A 298 -17.74 -9.69 -10.02
N MET A 299 -17.11 -8.53 -9.90
CA MET A 299 -15.65 -8.44 -9.92
C MET A 299 -15.09 -7.90 -8.61
N ILE A 300 -13.87 -8.34 -8.26
CA ILE A 300 -13.12 -7.90 -7.08
C ILE A 300 -11.62 -7.86 -7.39
N GLY A 301 -10.93 -6.95 -6.71
CA GLY A 301 -9.49 -6.90 -6.58
C GLY A 301 -9.02 -5.46 -6.43
N GLY A 302 -7.75 -5.29 -6.03
CA GLY A 302 -7.19 -3.96 -5.89
C GLY A 302 -5.94 -3.66 -6.69
N SER A 303 -5.50 -2.40 -6.63
CA SER A 303 -4.42 -1.86 -7.44
C SER A 303 -4.76 -2.02 -8.94
N TYR A 304 -3.89 -2.68 -9.70
CA TYR A 304 -4.16 -3.10 -11.09
C TYR A 304 -5.48 -3.86 -11.26
N LEU A 305 -5.82 -4.76 -10.33
CA LEU A 305 -7.09 -5.50 -10.39
C LEU A 305 -8.28 -4.55 -10.13
N GLY A 306 -8.08 -3.49 -9.34
CA GLY A 306 -9.05 -2.42 -9.17
C GLY A 306 -9.25 -1.62 -10.46
N PHE A 307 -8.15 -1.24 -11.13
CA PHE A 307 -8.19 -0.64 -12.48
C PHE A 307 -8.94 -1.53 -13.48
N SER A 308 -8.66 -2.83 -13.48
CA SER A 308 -9.22 -3.77 -14.46
C SER A 308 -10.75 -3.80 -14.44
N GLN A 309 -11.35 -3.53 -13.27
CA GLN A 309 -12.79 -3.43 -13.10
C GLN A 309 -13.35 -2.15 -13.74
N TRP A 310 -12.62 -1.03 -13.65
CA TRP A 310 -12.96 0.19 -14.37
C TRP A 310 -12.86 -0.01 -15.89
N ALA A 311 -11.81 -0.69 -16.36
CA ALA A 311 -11.71 -1.07 -17.77
C ALA A 311 -12.89 -1.95 -18.22
N ALA A 312 -13.35 -2.87 -17.38
CA ALA A 312 -14.50 -3.74 -17.66
C ALA A 312 -15.83 -2.97 -17.77
N VAL A 313 -16.00 -1.86 -17.04
CA VAL A 313 -17.22 -1.04 -17.12
C VAL A 313 -17.16 0.05 -18.19
N LYS A 314 -16.04 0.22 -18.91
CA LYS A 314 -16.03 1.00 -20.16
C LYS A 314 -17.00 0.42 -21.18
N LYS A 315 -17.11 -0.91 -21.22
CA LYS A 315 -18.13 -1.64 -21.98
C LYS A 315 -18.74 -2.73 -21.09
N ILE A 316 -19.85 -2.41 -20.43
CA ILE A 316 -20.49 -3.31 -19.46
C ILE A 316 -21.07 -4.54 -20.17
N HIS A 317 -20.66 -5.73 -19.73
CA HIS A 317 -21.27 -7.00 -20.15
C HIS A 317 -22.58 -7.24 -19.38
N PRO A 318 -23.67 -7.72 -20.00
CA PRO A 318 -24.97 -7.92 -19.32
C PRO A 318 -24.93 -8.83 -18.09
N ALA A 319 -24.00 -9.79 -18.05
CA ALA A 319 -23.77 -10.67 -16.91
C ALA A 319 -23.07 -9.99 -15.72
N LEU A 320 -22.38 -8.86 -15.94
CA LEU A 320 -21.70 -8.12 -14.88
C LEU A 320 -22.73 -7.35 -14.05
N LYS A 321 -22.83 -7.68 -12.75
CA LYS A 321 -23.85 -7.13 -11.86
C LYS A 321 -23.30 -6.12 -10.85
N THR A 322 -22.02 -6.18 -10.54
CA THR A 322 -21.35 -5.22 -9.66
C THR A 322 -19.83 -5.33 -9.80
N ILE A 323 -19.14 -4.23 -9.52
CA ILE A 323 -17.69 -4.23 -9.33
C ILE A 323 -17.35 -3.71 -7.93
N VAL A 324 -16.26 -4.24 -7.38
CA VAL A 324 -15.69 -3.84 -6.09
C VAL A 324 -14.22 -3.46 -6.27
N PRO A 325 -13.93 -2.29 -6.87
CA PRO A 325 -12.58 -1.80 -7.06
C PRO A 325 -11.99 -1.35 -5.72
N GLN A 326 -10.93 -2.03 -5.28
CA GLN A 326 -10.21 -1.72 -4.04
C GLN A 326 -8.93 -0.97 -4.40
N VAL A 327 -8.54 0.09 -3.70
CA VAL A 327 -7.26 0.82 -3.89
C VAL A 327 -6.88 0.97 -5.38
N ALA A 328 -7.84 1.43 -6.18
CA ALA A 328 -7.81 1.25 -7.63
C ALA A 328 -6.91 2.27 -8.31
N VAL A 329 -5.96 1.78 -9.12
CA VAL A 329 -5.10 2.62 -9.94
C VAL A 329 -5.93 3.47 -10.92
N GLY A 330 -5.70 4.78 -10.90
CA GLY A 330 -6.16 5.73 -11.91
C GLY A 330 -5.10 5.88 -13.01
N ILE A 331 -5.15 5.06 -14.05
CA ILE A 331 -4.15 5.12 -15.12
C ILE A 331 -4.15 6.52 -15.79
N GLY A 332 -2.99 7.16 -15.85
CA GLY A 332 -2.80 8.55 -16.30
C GLY A 332 -3.29 9.63 -15.32
N ILE A 333 -3.73 9.26 -14.11
CA ILE A 333 -4.20 10.16 -13.05
C ILE A 333 -3.23 10.15 -11.86
N ASP A 334 -2.99 8.97 -11.26
CA ASP A 334 -2.07 8.77 -10.14
C ASP A 334 -0.86 7.88 -10.50
N TYR A 335 -1.05 6.96 -11.45
CA TYR A 335 -0.02 6.10 -12.01
C TYR A 335 -0.07 6.14 -13.54
N PRO A 336 1.05 6.15 -14.28
CA PRO A 336 2.43 6.16 -13.79
C PRO A 336 2.93 7.55 -13.38
N ALA A 337 2.09 8.56 -13.47
CA ALA A 337 2.38 9.93 -13.09
C ALA A 337 1.28 10.47 -12.18
N GLN A 338 1.67 10.94 -10.99
CA GLN A 338 0.75 11.63 -10.09
C GLN A 338 0.71 13.10 -10.50
N ASN A 339 -0.47 13.61 -10.86
CA ASN A 339 -0.65 15.00 -11.26
C ASN A 339 0.40 15.45 -12.31
N ASN A 340 0.58 14.60 -13.33
CA ASN A 340 1.50 14.77 -14.48
C ASN A 340 3.00 14.73 -14.16
N ILE A 341 3.41 14.20 -12.99
CA ILE A 341 4.81 13.99 -12.63
C ILE A 341 5.09 12.49 -12.55
N PHE A 342 5.93 11.96 -13.44
CA PHE A 342 6.26 10.53 -13.45
C PHE A 342 7.08 10.12 -12.21
N MET A 343 6.78 8.95 -11.67
CA MET A 343 7.53 8.32 -10.58
C MET A 343 8.56 7.31 -11.11
N SER A 344 9.72 7.21 -10.49
CA SER A 344 10.72 6.19 -10.86
C SER A 344 10.24 4.76 -10.59
N TYR A 345 9.32 4.61 -9.63
CA TYR A 345 8.64 3.35 -9.29
C TYR A 345 7.96 2.69 -10.50
N MET A 346 7.51 3.46 -11.50
CA MET A 346 6.84 2.88 -12.66
C MET A 346 7.72 1.85 -13.39
N LEU A 347 9.03 2.10 -13.49
CA LEU A 347 9.96 1.16 -14.12
C LEU A 347 10.13 -0.11 -13.29
N GLN A 348 10.19 0.02 -11.96
CA GLN A 348 10.24 -1.10 -11.02
C GLN A 348 9.01 -2.00 -11.16
N TRP A 349 7.83 -1.40 -11.22
CA TRP A 349 6.58 -2.14 -11.42
C TRP A 349 6.48 -2.76 -12.81
N ILE A 350 6.91 -2.07 -13.87
CA ILE A 350 6.95 -2.66 -15.23
C ILE A 350 7.79 -3.94 -15.19
N GLN A 351 9.02 -3.89 -14.67
CA GLN A 351 9.90 -5.07 -14.64
C GLN A 351 9.31 -6.20 -13.77
N TYR A 352 8.64 -5.87 -12.66
CA TYR A 352 7.94 -6.83 -11.82
C TYR A 352 6.91 -7.66 -12.62
N VAL A 353 6.16 -7.01 -13.51
CA VAL A 353 5.12 -7.65 -14.31
C VAL A 353 5.56 -8.03 -15.72
N THR A 354 6.78 -7.76 -16.18
CA THR A 354 7.18 -8.12 -17.56
C THR A 354 8.44 -8.98 -17.65
N ASN A 355 9.19 -9.19 -16.55
CA ASN A 355 10.42 -10.00 -16.60
C ASN A 355 10.15 -11.48 -16.92
N ASN A 356 8.97 -12.01 -16.57
CA ASN A 356 8.62 -13.41 -16.84
C ASN A 356 7.08 -13.61 -16.93
N LYS A 357 6.65 -14.86 -17.18
CA LYS A 357 5.22 -15.25 -17.32
C LYS A 357 4.43 -15.21 -16.00
N LEU A 358 5.11 -15.08 -14.86
CA LEU A 358 4.60 -14.86 -13.51
C LEU A 358 5.03 -13.47 -13.01
N THR A 359 5.20 -13.26 -11.72
CA THR A 359 5.83 -12.04 -11.16
C THR A 359 7.31 -12.25 -10.82
N ASP A 360 8.11 -11.18 -10.84
CA ASP A 360 9.51 -11.19 -10.42
C ASP A 360 9.70 -10.56 -9.03
N GLU A 361 9.25 -11.28 -7.99
CA GLU A 361 9.33 -10.84 -6.59
C GLU A 361 10.75 -10.53 -6.14
N ALA A 362 11.74 -11.28 -6.64
CA ALA A 362 13.14 -11.10 -6.23
C ALA A 362 13.70 -9.77 -6.73
N ASP A 363 13.38 -9.39 -7.97
CA ASP A 363 13.79 -8.10 -8.53
C ASP A 363 13.00 -6.93 -7.93
N PHE A 364 11.68 -7.08 -7.78
CA PHE A 364 10.80 -6.05 -7.25
C PHE A 364 11.14 -5.69 -5.79
N ASN A 365 11.38 -6.69 -4.94
CA ASN A 365 11.68 -6.47 -3.52
C ASN A 365 13.16 -6.08 -3.26
N ASN A 366 13.98 -5.93 -4.30
CA ASN A 366 15.38 -5.52 -4.15
C ASN A 366 15.52 -4.00 -3.98
N GLY A 367 15.10 -3.49 -2.81
CA GLY A 367 15.11 -2.06 -2.52
C GLY A 367 16.49 -1.40 -2.65
N LYS A 368 17.58 -2.11 -2.32
CA LYS A 368 18.95 -1.58 -2.48
C LYS A 368 19.32 -1.35 -3.95
N LYS A 369 18.93 -2.28 -4.85
CA LYS A 369 19.14 -2.12 -6.29
C LYS A 369 18.37 -0.90 -6.80
N TRP A 370 17.07 -0.81 -6.49
CA TRP A 370 16.23 0.27 -7.00
C TRP A 370 16.61 1.64 -6.45
N ASP A 371 16.95 1.73 -5.16
CA ASP A 371 17.52 2.96 -4.57
C ASP A 371 18.84 3.36 -5.25
N SER A 372 19.71 2.40 -5.54
CA SER A 372 20.96 2.64 -6.26
C SER A 372 20.72 3.13 -7.69
N ILE A 373 19.76 2.56 -8.42
CA ILE A 373 19.40 2.98 -9.79
C ILE A 373 18.85 4.40 -9.77
N ASN A 374 17.90 4.69 -8.88
CA ASN A 374 17.26 6.00 -8.78
C ASN A 374 18.28 7.08 -8.37
N THR A 375 19.15 6.76 -7.41
CA THR A 375 20.24 7.64 -6.98
C THR A 375 21.25 7.87 -8.11
N ALA A 376 21.62 6.83 -8.87
CA ALA A 376 22.53 6.97 -10.00
C ALA A 376 21.95 7.86 -11.10
N TRP A 377 20.67 7.67 -11.45
CA TRP A 377 19.97 8.55 -12.37
C TRP A 377 19.95 10.00 -11.88
N TYR A 378 19.50 10.23 -10.65
CA TYR A 378 19.39 11.56 -10.04
C TYR A 378 20.72 12.31 -10.01
N LYS A 379 21.81 11.64 -9.59
CA LYS A 379 23.17 12.21 -9.55
C LYS A 379 23.75 12.45 -10.95
N SER A 380 23.41 11.61 -11.93
CA SER A 380 23.94 11.76 -13.29
C SER A 380 23.43 13.01 -14.01
N GLY A 381 22.27 13.55 -13.62
CA GLY A 381 21.63 14.66 -14.32
C GLY A 381 21.17 14.34 -15.74
N LYS A 382 21.13 13.06 -16.13
CA LYS A 382 20.60 12.59 -17.42
C LYS A 382 19.08 12.74 -17.47
N SER A 383 18.53 12.66 -18.68
CA SER A 383 17.09 12.68 -18.91
C SER A 383 16.40 11.52 -18.19
N PHE A 384 15.12 11.70 -17.83
CA PHE A 384 14.36 10.64 -17.16
C PHE A 384 14.17 9.42 -18.07
N ARG A 385 14.14 9.62 -19.39
CA ARG A 385 14.20 8.54 -20.38
C ARG A 385 15.38 7.60 -20.19
N ALA A 386 16.52 8.07 -19.67
CA ALA A 386 17.70 7.23 -19.47
C ALA A 386 17.58 6.26 -18.29
N LEU A 387 16.54 6.37 -17.45
CA LEU A 387 16.38 5.53 -16.25
C LEU A 387 16.34 4.03 -16.58
N ASP A 388 15.68 3.64 -17.67
CA ASP A 388 15.60 2.23 -18.09
C ASP A 388 16.95 1.65 -18.51
N THR A 389 17.76 2.45 -19.19
CA THR A 389 19.11 2.10 -19.63
C THR A 389 20.05 2.04 -18.44
N ILE A 390 19.92 2.96 -17.47
CA ILE A 390 20.65 2.92 -16.20
C ILE A 390 20.27 1.69 -15.37
N SER A 391 19.02 1.24 -15.45
CA SER A 391 18.58 -0.02 -14.81
C SER A 391 19.19 -1.28 -15.45
N GLY A 392 19.84 -1.14 -16.61
CA GLY A 392 20.39 -2.24 -17.41
C GLY A 392 19.36 -2.96 -18.26
N LYS A 393 18.12 -2.48 -18.33
CA LYS A 393 17.00 -3.11 -19.05
C LYS A 393 16.12 -2.04 -19.72
N PRO A 394 16.42 -1.65 -20.97
CA PRO A 394 15.56 -0.76 -21.74
C PRO A 394 14.12 -1.29 -21.85
N SER A 395 13.13 -0.40 -21.77
CA SER A 395 11.72 -0.79 -21.73
C SER A 395 10.87 0.04 -22.68
N LYS A 396 10.29 -0.63 -23.69
CA LYS A 396 9.37 0.01 -24.65
C LYS A 396 8.11 0.55 -23.98
N ILE A 397 7.64 -0.09 -22.90
CA ILE A 397 6.47 0.34 -22.13
C ILE A 397 6.80 1.63 -21.39
N PHE A 398 7.97 1.68 -20.74
CA PHE A 398 8.45 2.87 -20.05
C PHE A 398 8.56 4.07 -21.00
N GLN A 399 9.23 3.89 -22.14
CA GLN A 399 9.36 4.96 -23.14
C GLN A 399 8.00 5.41 -23.69
N ARG A 400 7.10 4.46 -23.99
CA ARG A 400 5.75 4.77 -24.47
C ARG A 400 4.95 5.59 -23.45
N TRP A 401 5.00 5.23 -22.16
CA TRP A 401 4.32 6.03 -21.13
C TRP A 401 4.89 7.43 -20.99
N LEU A 402 6.21 7.61 -21.16
CA LEU A 402 6.85 8.93 -21.16
C LEU A 402 6.42 9.82 -22.32
N ASP A 403 5.98 9.23 -23.44
CA ASP A 403 5.43 9.96 -24.59
C ASP A 403 4.01 10.50 -24.33
N HIS A 404 3.39 10.09 -23.20
CA HIS A 404 2.08 10.54 -22.75
C HIS A 404 2.17 11.23 -21.37
N PRO A 405 2.76 12.44 -21.27
CA PRO A 405 2.88 13.17 -20.02
C PRO A 405 1.55 13.79 -19.52
N GLY A 406 0.54 13.86 -20.39
CA GLY A 406 -0.82 14.31 -20.10
C GLY A 406 -1.78 13.13 -19.85
N TYR A 407 -2.93 13.40 -19.23
CA TYR A 407 -4.08 12.48 -19.28
C TYR A 407 -4.78 12.60 -20.64
N ASP A 408 -4.11 12.15 -21.70
CA ASP A 408 -4.54 12.27 -23.09
C ASP A 408 -5.35 11.05 -23.59
N GLU A 409 -5.65 11.00 -24.89
CA GLU A 409 -6.44 9.92 -25.50
C GLU A 409 -5.86 8.52 -25.24
N TYR A 410 -4.53 8.40 -25.08
CA TYR A 410 -3.89 7.12 -24.82
C TYR A 410 -4.38 6.50 -23.52
N TYR A 411 -4.50 7.28 -22.44
CA TYR A 411 -5.04 6.79 -21.17
C TYR A 411 -6.58 6.80 -21.14
N GLN A 412 -7.21 7.82 -21.73
CA GLN A 412 -8.68 7.97 -21.72
C GLN A 412 -9.41 6.81 -22.41
N LYS A 413 -8.78 6.12 -23.37
CA LYS A 413 -9.38 4.94 -24.02
C LYS A 413 -9.36 3.67 -23.15
N MET A 414 -8.57 3.63 -22.06
CA MET A 414 -8.40 2.42 -21.24
C MET A 414 -9.54 2.21 -20.24
N VAL A 415 -10.22 3.29 -19.84
CA VAL A 415 -11.28 3.33 -18.80
C VAL A 415 -12.45 4.21 -19.26
N PRO A 416 -13.60 4.23 -18.55
CA PRO A 416 -14.63 5.23 -18.81
C PRO A 416 -14.03 6.64 -18.77
N TYR A 417 -14.42 7.47 -19.72
CA TYR A 417 -14.05 8.87 -19.79
C TYR A 417 -15.28 9.72 -20.11
N LYS A 418 -15.49 10.79 -19.34
CA LYS A 418 -16.63 11.71 -19.47
C LYS A 418 -17.99 10.99 -19.55
N GLU A 419 -18.69 11.09 -20.68
CA GLU A 419 -20.04 10.57 -20.88
C GLU A 419 -20.10 9.04 -20.80
N ASP A 420 -18.97 8.32 -20.91
CA ASP A 420 -18.93 6.88 -20.63
C ASP A 420 -19.34 6.57 -19.17
N PHE A 421 -19.01 7.43 -18.21
CA PHE A 421 -19.42 7.25 -16.81
C PHE A 421 -20.94 7.30 -16.62
N ALA A 422 -21.65 8.08 -17.44
CA ALA A 422 -23.11 8.16 -17.40
C ALA A 422 -23.79 6.84 -17.79
N LYS A 423 -23.08 5.96 -18.52
CA LYS A 423 -23.59 4.65 -18.97
C LYS A 423 -23.48 3.58 -17.89
N ILE A 424 -22.79 3.85 -16.79
CA ILE A 424 -22.59 2.90 -15.69
C ILE A 424 -23.87 2.81 -14.87
N ASN A 425 -24.56 1.67 -14.98
CA ASN A 425 -25.87 1.42 -14.38
C ASN A 425 -25.90 0.24 -13.40
N ILE A 426 -24.72 -0.25 -12.99
CA ILE A 426 -24.57 -1.30 -11.99
C ILE A 426 -24.12 -0.71 -10.64
N PRO A 427 -24.49 -1.33 -9.50
CA PRO A 427 -24.01 -0.93 -8.19
C PRO A 427 -22.50 -1.15 -8.02
N ILE A 428 -21.80 -0.21 -7.39
CA ILE A 428 -20.35 -0.23 -7.17
C ILE A 428 -20.03 0.00 -5.69
N LEU A 429 -19.07 -0.76 -5.15
CA LEU A 429 -18.46 -0.51 -3.84
C LEU A 429 -16.95 -0.28 -4.00
N THR A 430 -16.48 0.93 -3.73
CA THR A 430 -15.04 1.25 -3.70
C THR A 430 -14.51 1.20 -2.28
N THR A 431 -13.34 0.58 -2.10
CA THR A 431 -12.59 0.66 -0.83
C THR A 431 -11.22 1.29 -1.08
N THR A 432 -10.79 2.20 -0.23
CA THR A 432 -9.44 2.80 -0.25
C THR A 432 -9.08 3.29 1.16
N GLY A 433 -7.91 3.89 1.34
CA GLY A 433 -7.44 4.32 2.65
C GLY A 433 -6.69 5.65 2.65
N TYR A 434 -6.59 6.27 3.82
CA TYR A 434 -5.85 7.52 4.02
C TYR A 434 -4.35 7.36 3.77
N TYR A 435 -3.83 6.14 3.92
CA TYR A 435 -2.44 5.77 3.67
C TYR A 435 -2.26 4.93 2.40
N ASP A 436 -3.28 4.86 1.55
CA ASP A 436 -3.21 4.25 0.23
C ASP A 436 -2.67 5.27 -0.77
N ASP A 437 -1.65 4.87 -1.54
CA ASP A 437 -1.04 5.72 -2.57
C ASP A 437 -1.97 5.89 -3.79
N ASP A 438 -2.81 4.88 -4.08
CA ASP A 438 -3.77 4.87 -5.20
C ASP A 438 -5.14 5.49 -4.82
N GLN A 439 -5.23 6.18 -3.67
CA GLN A 439 -6.47 6.81 -3.25
C GLN A 439 -6.92 7.92 -4.21
N ILE A 440 -5.97 8.54 -4.94
CA ILE A 440 -6.26 9.58 -5.93
C ILE A 440 -7.05 8.97 -7.10
N GLY A 441 -6.62 7.81 -7.62
CA GLY A 441 -7.31 7.06 -8.66
C GLY A 441 -8.66 6.55 -8.18
N ALA A 442 -8.72 5.95 -6.98
CA ALA A 442 -9.98 5.48 -6.40
C ALA A 442 -11.01 6.62 -6.25
N LEU A 443 -10.57 7.79 -5.78
CA LEU A 443 -11.43 8.98 -5.65
C LEU A 443 -11.75 9.62 -7.00
N TYR A 444 -10.86 9.56 -7.99
CA TYR A 444 -11.12 10.03 -9.35
C TYR A 444 -12.34 9.31 -9.94
N TYR A 445 -12.34 7.97 -9.96
CA TYR A 445 -13.48 7.24 -10.52
C TYR A 445 -14.78 7.47 -9.75
N PHE A 446 -14.71 7.61 -8.42
CA PHE A 446 -15.89 7.96 -7.61
C PHE A 446 -16.43 9.35 -7.98
N LYS A 447 -15.56 10.36 -8.04
CA LYS A 447 -15.93 11.74 -8.40
C LYS A 447 -16.53 11.82 -9.81
N GLU A 448 -15.87 11.21 -10.80
CA GLU A 448 -16.35 11.22 -12.19
C GLU A 448 -17.68 10.48 -12.36
N HIS A 449 -17.85 9.31 -11.72
CA HIS A 449 -19.12 8.58 -11.80
C HIS A 449 -20.29 9.41 -11.25
N HIS A 450 -20.14 10.04 -10.08
CA HIS A 450 -21.17 10.93 -9.53
C HIS A 450 -21.34 12.24 -10.31
N GLN A 451 -20.27 12.74 -10.96
CA GLN A 451 -20.35 13.93 -11.79
C GLN A 451 -21.26 13.70 -13.00
N TYR A 452 -21.02 12.61 -13.75
CA TYR A 452 -21.72 12.31 -15.01
C TYR A 452 -22.99 11.47 -14.82
N ASN A 453 -23.15 10.76 -13.70
CA ASN A 453 -24.37 10.03 -13.36
C ASN A 453 -24.96 10.52 -12.03
N LYS A 454 -26.02 11.35 -12.10
CA LYS A 454 -26.70 11.88 -10.90
C LYS A 454 -27.42 10.81 -10.07
N ASN A 455 -27.65 9.63 -10.64
CA ASN A 455 -28.26 8.48 -9.98
C ASN A 455 -27.23 7.37 -9.68
N ALA A 456 -25.93 7.71 -9.66
CA ALA A 456 -24.85 6.76 -9.42
C ALA A 456 -25.10 5.93 -8.14
N ASN A 457 -25.20 4.62 -8.30
CA ASN A 457 -25.28 3.69 -7.18
C ASN A 457 -23.87 3.26 -6.74
N HIS A 458 -23.09 4.22 -6.26
CA HIS A 458 -21.67 4.04 -5.97
C HIS A 458 -21.38 4.40 -4.51
N TYR A 459 -20.95 3.39 -3.75
CA TYR A 459 -20.55 3.50 -2.35
C TYR A 459 -19.02 3.59 -2.21
N LEU A 460 -18.55 4.39 -1.26
CA LEU A 460 -17.16 4.50 -0.84
C LEU A 460 -17.03 4.10 0.62
N VAL A 461 -16.06 3.24 0.92
CA VAL A 461 -15.55 2.99 2.26
C VAL A 461 -14.10 3.43 2.31
N ILE A 462 -13.81 4.41 3.16
CA ILE A 462 -12.46 4.96 3.32
C ILE A 462 -12.10 5.11 4.79
N GLY A 463 -10.90 4.69 5.16
CA GLY A 463 -10.47 4.69 6.55
C GLY A 463 -8.95 4.74 6.66
N PRO A 464 -8.39 4.57 7.86
CA PRO A 464 -6.95 4.69 8.09
C PRO A 464 -6.21 3.40 7.69
N TYR A 465 -6.37 3.02 6.43
CA TYR A 465 -5.77 1.85 5.81
C TYR A 465 -4.63 2.25 4.88
N ASP A 466 -3.62 1.38 4.78
CA ASP A 466 -2.67 1.42 3.68
C ASP A 466 -3.19 0.62 2.48
N HIS A 467 -2.36 0.55 1.44
CA HIS A 467 -2.65 -0.16 0.20
C HIS A 467 -3.07 -1.62 0.42
N GLY A 468 -2.50 -2.32 1.42
CA GLY A 468 -2.85 -3.70 1.74
C GLY A 468 -4.05 -3.85 2.68
N GLY A 469 -4.18 -2.96 3.67
CA GLY A 469 -5.25 -2.97 4.66
C GLY A 469 -6.62 -2.75 4.04
N ALA A 470 -6.72 -1.84 3.06
CA ALA A 470 -7.95 -1.54 2.34
C ALA A 470 -8.40 -2.66 1.36
N GLN A 471 -7.58 -3.71 1.21
CA GLN A 471 -7.89 -4.92 0.43
C GLN A 471 -8.13 -6.15 1.31
N SER A 472 -7.89 -6.05 2.62
CA SER A 472 -7.87 -7.22 3.51
C SER A 472 -8.56 -6.94 4.84
N PHE A 473 -7.86 -6.38 5.82
CA PHE A 473 -8.39 -6.02 7.13
C PHE A 473 -7.67 -4.80 7.67
N GLY A 474 -8.37 -4.01 8.51
CA GLY A 474 -7.74 -2.89 9.18
C GLY A 474 -6.64 -3.34 10.14
N TYR A 475 -5.41 -2.87 9.91
CA TYR A 475 -4.28 -3.16 10.78
C TYR A 475 -4.41 -2.44 12.13
N THR A 476 -3.65 -2.88 13.12
CA THR A 476 -3.61 -2.20 14.43
C THR A 476 -2.76 -0.94 14.40
N HIS A 477 -1.80 -0.88 13.47
CA HIS A 477 -0.96 0.28 13.22
C HIS A 477 -0.71 0.44 11.72
N VAL A 478 -0.66 1.68 11.26
CA VAL A 478 -0.19 2.04 9.92
C VAL A 478 0.80 3.20 10.05
N ASN A 479 1.98 3.08 9.43
CA ASN A 479 3.07 4.06 9.54
C ASN A 479 3.42 4.45 11.00
N GLY A 480 3.35 3.48 11.92
CA GLY A 480 3.62 3.68 13.35
C GLY A 480 2.48 4.32 14.15
N ASN A 481 1.36 4.67 13.52
CA ASN A 481 0.19 5.25 14.19
C ASN A 481 -0.80 4.16 14.55
N PRO A 482 -1.33 4.13 15.79
CA PRO A 482 -2.37 3.19 16.17
C PRO A 482 -3.67 3.48 15.41
N ILE A 483 -4.38 2.42 15.06
CA ILE A 483 -5.68 2.47 14.38
C ILE A 483 -6.79 2.18 15.37
N ASP A 484 -7.85 3.00 15.34
CA ASP A 484 -9.01 2.87 16.20
C ASP A 484 -9.68 1.48 16.06
N PRO A 485 -10.08 0.80 17.15
CA PRO A 485 -10.71 -0.52 17.11
C PRO A 485 -11.88 -0.64 16.11
N VAL A 486 -12.79 0.34 16.03
CA VAL A 486 -13.92 0.27 15.08
C VAL A 486 -13.48 0.28 13.62
N ALA A 487 -12.28 0.76 13.31
CA ALA A 487 -11.73 0.79 11.96
C ALA A 487 -11.16 -0.57 11.55
N ARG A 488 -10.95 -1.51 12.48
CA ARG A 488 -10.27 -2.80 12.23
C ARG A 488 -11.21 -3.87 11.64
N ILE A 489 -12.04 -3.45 10.68
CA ILE A 489 -13.01 -4.33 10.01
C ILE A 489 -12.32 -5.28 9.02
N SER A 490 -12.98 -6.40 8.73
CA SER A 490 -12.65 -7.25 7.58
C SER A 490 -13.25 -6.66 6.30
N ILE A 491 -12.38 -6.24 5.39
CA ILE A 491 -12.79 -5.78 4.07
C ILE A 491 -13.31 -6.95 3.24
N ASP A 492 -12.71 -8.14 3.35
CA ASP A 492 -13.23 -9.35 2.69
C ASP A 492 -14.71 -9.58 3.07
N ASP A 493 -15.06 -9.51 4.37
CA ASP A 493 -16.43 -9.73 4.83
C ASP A 493 -17.42 -8.65 4.37
N LEU A 494 -16.99 -7.39 4.40
CA LEU A 494 -17.75 -6.28 3.82
C LEU A 494 -18.06 -6.54 2.33
N VAL A 495 -17.05 -6.96 1.57
CA VAL A 495 -17.15 -7.18 0.13
C VAL A 495 -18.02 -8.39 -0.22
N PHE A 496 -17.87 -9.52 0.46
CA PHE A 496 -18.72 -10.68 0.20
C PHE A 496 -20.17 -10.47 0.68
N SER A 497 -20.38 -9.70 1.76
CA SER A 497 -21.73 -9.27 2.15
C SER A 497 -22.37 -8.35 1.09
N TRP A 498 -21.56 -7.50 0.44
CA TRP A 498 -22.00 -6.71 -0.71
C TRP A 498 -22.36 -7.59 -1.91
N PHE A 499 -21.55 -8.60 -2.22
CA PHE A 499 -21.91 -9.55 -3.28
C PHE A 499 -23.19 -10.32 -2.96
N ASP A 500 -23.40 -10.72 -1.70
CA ASP A 500 -24.64 -11.40 -1.29
C ASP A 500 -25.85 -10.47 -1.50
N TYR A 501 -25.73 -9.20 -1.11
CA TYR A 501 -26.76 -8.17 -1.34
C TYR A 501 -27.12 -8.03 -2.83
N ILE A 502 -26.14 -7.99 -3.74
CA ILE A 502 -26.39 -7.74 -5.16
C ILE A 502 -26.75 -9.02 -5.96
N MET A 503 -26.14 -10.15 -5.65
CA MET A 503 -26.20 -11.34 -6.48
C MET A 503 -27.03 -12.49 -5.89
N LYS A 504 -27.31 -12.48 -4.58
CA LYS A 504 -28.02 -13.53 -3.84
C LYS A 504 -29.21 -13.03 -3.01
N ASP A 505 -29.69 -11.82 -3.27
CA ASP A 505 -30.83 -11.21 -2.56
C ASP A 505 -30.61 -11.13 -1.03
N GLY A 506 -29.35 -10.98 -0.61
CA GLY A 506 -28.94 -10.83 0.78
C GLY A 506 -29.24 -9.44 1.35
N LYS A 507 -28.81 -9.18 2.60
CA LYS A 507 -28.97 -7.86 3.24
C LYS A 507 -27.81 -6.93 2.88
N LYS A 508 -28.11 -5.64 2.69
CA LYS A 508 -27.08 -4.61 2.52
C LYS A 508 -26.15 -4.57 3.76
N PRO A 509 -24.81 -4.49 3.59
CA PRO A 509 -23.89 -4.38 4.71
C PRO A 509 -24.21 -3.19 5.62
N GLU A 510 -24.19 -3.41 6.94
CA GLU A 510 -24.60 -2.40 7.95
C GLU A 510 -23.72 -1.14 7.95
N LEU A 511 -22.44 -1.28 7.57
CA LEU A 511 -21.52 -0.16 7.45
C LEU A 511 -21.93 0.85 6.37
N LEU A 512 -22.65 0.39 5.34
CA LEU A 512 -23.02 1.19 4.17
C LEU A 512 -24.32 1.97 4.42
N LYS A 513 -24.28 2.87 5.41
CA LYS A 513 -25.44 3.70 5.79
C LYS A 513 -25.71 4.80 4.77
N ASP A 514 -24.67 5.34 4.13
CA ASP A 514 -24.78 6.36 3.08
C ASP A 514 -23.75 6.12 1.96
N ARG A 515 -23.69 6.98 0.94
CA ARG A 515 -22.79 6.84 -0.22
C ARG A 515 -21.32 6.87 0.18
N ILE A 516 -20.95 7.63 1.19
CA ILE A 516 -19.58 7.68 1.71
C ILE A 516 -19.61 7.28 3.17
N ASN A 517 -18.78 6.31 3.52
CA ASN A 517 -18.67 5.75 4.84
C ASN A 517 -17.20 5.86 5.23
N PHE A 518 -16.91 6.70 6.22
CA PHE A 518 -15.55 7.11 6.51
C PHE A 518 -15.26 7.08 7.99
N GLN A 519 -14.05 6.62 8.34
CA GLN A 519 -13.64 6.55 9.73
C GLN A 519 -12.93 7.84 10.15
N VAL A 520 -13.34 8.47 11.24
CA VAL A 520 -12.65 9.66 11.75
C VAL A 520 -11.58 9.24 12.75
N MET A 521 -10.30 9.32 12.35
CA MET A 521 -9.20 8.87 13.19
C MET A 521 -9.17 9.59 14.54
N ASN A 522 -8.81 8.85 15.59
CA ASN A 522 -8.77 9.29 16.99
C ASN A 522 -10.14 9.62 17.59
N THR A 523 -11.22 9.11 17.01
CA THR A 523 -12.58 9.25 17.57
C THR A 523 -13.26 7.91 17.80
N ASN A 524 -12.65 6.82 17.32
CA ASN A 524 -13.23 5.49 17.34
C ASN A 524 -14.67 5.45 16.78
N THR A 525 -14.93 6.26 15.74
CA THR A 525 -16.27 6.43 15.15
C THR A 525 -16.23 6.41 13.63
N TRP A 526 -17.21 5.74 13.02
CA TRP A 526 -17.56 5.86 11.60
C TRP A 526 -18.59 6.97 11.41
N LYS A 527 -18.38 7.84 10.43
CA LYS A 527 -19.35 8.82 9.94
C LYS A 527 -19.80 8.45 8.53
N HIS A 528 -20.94 8.99 8.13
CA HIS A 528 -21.59 8.68 6.86
C HIS A 528 -22.05 9.98 6.21
N ALA A 529 -21.87 10.12 4.90
CA ALA A 529 -22.23 11.31 4.15
C ALA A 529 -22.75 10.96 2.74
N PRO A 530 -23.66 11.78 2.17
CA PRO A 530 -24.21 11.53 0.85
C PRO A 530 -23.26 11.94 -0.29
N THR A 531 -22.37 12.91 -0.05
CA THR A 531 -21.38 13.41 -1.01
C THR A 531 -20.06 13.78 -0.29
N LEU A 532 -18.95 13.88 -1.04
CA LEU A 532 -17.64 14.21 -0.47
C LEU A 532 -17.64 15.60 0.18
N ASP A 533 -18.38 16.56 -0.40
CA ASP A 533 -18.52 17.92 0.15
C ASP A 533 -19.29 17.95 1.48
N LYS A 534 -20.09 16.90 1.78
CA LYS A 534 -20.81 16.78 3.06
C LYS A 534 -19.99 16.08 4.14
N MET A 535 -18.74 15.73 3.87
CA MET A 535 -17.81 15.21 4.88
C MET A 535 -17.23 16.30 5.78
N HIS A 536 -17.36 17.57 5.40
CA HIS A 536 -16.99 18.73 6.20
C HIS A 536 -18.12 19.76 6.21
N THR A 537 -18.13 20.65 7.19
CA THR A 537 -19.17 21.69 7.36
C THR A 537 -18.63 23.10 7.16
N SER A 538 -17.31 23.26 7.17
CA SER A 538 -16.62 24.54 7.04
C SER A 538 -15.23 24.34 6.45
N THR A 539 -14.54 25.44 6.13
CA THR A 539 -13.19 25.44 5.59
C THR A 539 -12.35 26.51 6.26
N LEU A 540 -11.13 26.16 6.67
CA LEU A 540 -10.12 27.12 7.11
C LEU A 540 -9.20 27.46 5.94
N LYS A 541 -8.99 28.74 5.65
CA LYS A 541 -8.04 29.18 4.63
C LYS A 541 -6.70 29.47 5.29
N PHE A 542 -5.71 28.62 5.05
CA PHE A 542 -4.34 28.81 5.52
C PHE A 542 -3.56 29.61 4.47
N TYR A 543 -3.29 30.88 4.73
CA TYR A 543 -2.53 31.78 3.85
C TYR A 543 -1.01 31.63 4.03
N LEU A 544 -0.25 31.82 2.94
CA LEU A 544 1.23 31.72 2.95
C LEU A 544 1.89 32.98 3.51
N GLN A 545 1.80 33.19 4.83
CA GLN A 545 2.40 34.35 5.49
C GLN A 545 3.13 33.99 6.78
N ASP A 546 4.21 34.71 7.08
CA ASP A 546 4.89 34.61 8.37
C ASP A 546 4.00 35.26 9.45
N ARG A 547 3.98 34.64 10.63
CA ARG A 547 3.34 35.18 11.83
C ARG A 547 4.14 36.32 12.46
N LYS A 548 5.43 36.47 12.13
CA LYS A 548 6.24 37.61 12.57
C LYS A 548 5.72 38.89 11.89
N GLY A 549 4.83 39.60 12.57
CA GLY A 549 4.22 40.85 12.11
C GLY A 549 2.77 40.74 11.62
N ASN A 550 2.18 39.55 11.56
CA ASN A 550 0.77 39.32 11.20
C ASN A 550 0.01 38.60 12.32
N ALA A 551 -1.29 38.88 12.46
CA ALA A 551 -2.09 38.34 13.57
C ALA A 551 -2.35 36.82 13.49
N SER A 552 -2.58 36.28 12.29
CA SER A 552 -3.02 34.89 12.10
C SER A 552 -2.76 34.44 10.65
N VAL A 553 -2.43 33.16 10.43
CA VAL A 553 -2.35 32.60 9.06
C VAL A 553 -3.73 32.29 8.46
N PHE A 554 -4.80 32.38 9.25
CA PHE A 554 -6.18 32.15 8.81
C PHE A 554 -6.90 33.43 8.35
N THR A 555 -6.24 34.59 8.49
CA THR A 555 -6.76 35.87 8.02
C THR A 555 -6.07 36.26 6.72
N GLN A 556 -6.85 36.70 5.74
CA GLN A 556 -6.32 37.21 4.49
C GLN A 556 -5.35 38.37 4.74
N PRO A 557 -4.15 38.39 4.13
CA PRO A 557 -3.23 39.51 4.27
C PRO A 557 -3.85 40.80 3.71
N ALA A 558 -3.70 41.90 4.46
CA ALA A 558 -4.13 43.23 4.03
C ALA A 558 -3.23 43.80 2.91
N GLU A 559 -1.92 43.58 3.02
CA GLU A 559 -0.94 44.02 2.04
C GLU A 559 -0.39 42.84 1.24
N LYS A 560 -0.22 43.05 -0.06
CA LYS A 560 0.37 42.06 -0.95
C LYS A 560 1.89 42.03 -0.74
N SER A 561 2.40 40.85 -0.41
CA SER A 561 3.83 40.56 -0.21
C SER A 561 4.17 39.19 -0.80
N PHE A 562 5.44 38.82 -0.79
CA PHE A 562 5.89 37.50 -1.20
C PHE A 562 7.13 37.04 -0.43
N VAL A 563 7.30 35.72 -0.35
CA VAL A 563 8.55 35.09 0.08
C VAL A 563 9.29 34.60 -1.17
N LYS A 564 10.58 34.96 -1.28
CA LYS A 564 11.43 34.49 -2.38
C LYS A 564 12.06 33.14 -2.03
N GLN A 565 11.99 32.19 -2.94
CA GLN A 565 12.69 30.91 -2.88
C GLN A 565 13.63 30.77 -4.09
N THR A 566 14.84 30.28 -3.86
CA THR A 566 15.80 29.95 -4.92
C THR A 566 16.17 28.47 -4.84
N VAL A 567 16.03 27.75 -5.95
CA VAL A 567 16.34 26.31 -6.06
C VAL A 567 17.34 26.08 -7.17
N ASP A 568 18.54 25.62 -6.81
CA ASP A 568 19.55 25.22 -7.77
C ASP A 568 19.43 23.72 -8.09
N PHE A 569 18.99 23.39 -9.30
CA PHE A 569 18.88 21.99 -9.76
C PHE A 569 20.22 21.32 -10.06
N LYS A 570 21.32 22.08 -10.18
CA LYS A 570 22.68 21.53 -10.36
C LYS A 570 23.20 20.90 -9.07
N ASN A 571 22.77 21.41 -7.93
CA ASN A 571 23.09 20.81 -6.64
C ASN A 571 22.37 19.46 -6.48
N ARG A 572 23.12 18.36 -6.63
CA ARG A 572 22.65 16.98 -6.44
C ARG A 572 23.18 16.33 -5.16
N ASP A 573 23.77 17.13 -4.27
CA ASP A 573 24.31 16.61 -3.02
C ASP A 573 23.16 16.10 -2.16
N GLN A 574 23.08 14.77 -2.06
CA GLN A 574 22.26 14.07 -1.10
C GLN A 574 22.82 14.35 0.29
N LYS A 575 22.45 15.50 0.87
CA LYS A 575 22.26 15.49 2.30
C LYS A 575 20.87 14.96 2.51
N ASP A 576 20.77 13.72 2.99
CA ASP A 576 19.55 13.15 3.56
C ASP A 576 18.87 14.26 4.35
N THR A 577 17.82 14.82 3.78
CA THR A 577 17.18 15.97 4.38
C THR A 577 16.21 15.41 5.37
N TYR A 578 16.77 15.14 6.52
CA TYR A 578 16.15 14.43 7.60
C TYR A 578 14.80 15.06 7.93
N HIS A 579 13.71 14.34 7.64
CA HIS A 579 12.46 14.45 8.39
C HIS A 579 12.71 13.91 9.80
N ALA A 580 13.57 14.59 10.57
CA ALA A 580 13.60 14.42 12.00
C ALA A 580 12.27 14.94 12.52
N VAL A 581 11.37 14.06 12.87
CA VAL A 581 10.47 14.37 13.98
C VAL A 581 11.31 14.17 15.24
N SER A 582 12.25 15.09 15.45
CA SER A 582 13.01 15.24 16.69
C SER A 582 12.02 15.51 17.83
N LYS A 583 12.35 15.08 19.06
CA LYS A 583 11.59 15.41 20.27
C LYS A 583 11.53 16.92 20.59
N ILE A 584 12.18 17.75 19.79
CA ILE A 584 12.30 19.19 19.94
C ILE A 584 12.22 19.85 18.54
N ASP A 585 11.02 20.28 18.17
CA ASP A 585 10.64 21.44 17.34
C ASP A 585 11.56 21.94 16.20
N SER A 586 11.88 21.15 15.19
CA SER A 586 12.24 21.75 13.89
C SER A 586 12.10 20.79 12.71
N VAL A 587 11.12 21.05 11.84
CA VAL A 587 11.11 20.48 10.50
C VAL A 587 12.14 21.25 9.67
N LYS A 588 13.36 20.73 9.55
CA LYS A 588 14.36 21.26 8.61
C LYS A 588 14.00 20.76 7.21
N THR A 589 13.51 21.65 6.36
CA THR A 589 13.20 21.35 4.96
C THR A 589 14.31 21.86 4.04
N THR A 590 14.65 21.08 3.03
CA THR A 590 15.39 21.56 1.85
C THR A 590 14.38 21.67 0.73
N ASN A 591 14.42 22.77 -0.02
CA ASN A 591 13.52 23.04 -1.14
C ASN A 591 12.05 23.29 -0.78
N SER A 592 11.70 23.46 0.51
CA SER A 592 10.36 23.91 0.93
C SER A 592 10.46 25.02 1.96
N MET A 593 9.53 25.96 1.92
CA MET A 593 9.30 26.99 2.93
C MET A 593 8.40 26.45 4.04
N TYR A 594 8.45 27.10 5.20
CA TYR A 594 7.72 26.71 6.41
C TYR A 594 6.74 27.82 6.80
N PHE A 595 5.45 27.48 6.88
CA PHE A 595 4.42 28.35 7.45
C PHE A 595 3.72 27.62 8.58
N GLU A 596 3.50 28.31 9.69
CA GLU A 596 2.93 27.73 10.92
C GLU A 596 1.72 28.55 11.36
N SER A 597 0.66 27.88 11.80
CA SER A 597 -0.51 28.54 12.38
C SER A 597 -0.29 28.98 13.83
N GLU A 598 -1.19 29.82 14.31
CA GLU A 598 -1.48 29.89 15.74
C GLU A 598 -1.88 28.52 16.32
N VAL A 599 -1.78 28.42 17.65
CA VAL A 599 -2.23 27.25 18.39
C VAL A 599 -3.74 27.15 18.28
N LEU A 600 -4.25 25.97 17.92
CA LEU A 600 -5.67 25.69 17.87
C LEU A 600 -6.27 25.79 19.27
N ASP A 601 -7.28 26.65 19.42
CA ASP A 601 -7.96 26.94 20.68
C ASP A 601 -9.03 25.90 21.07
N LYS A 602 -9.40 25.04 20.11
CA LYS A 602 -10.38 23.95 20.24
C LYS A 602 -9.99 22.73 19.40
N ASP A 603 -10.64 21.61 19.69
CA ASP A 603 -10.57 20.42 18.85
C ASP A 603 -11.21 20.70 17.48
N LEU A 604 -10.61 20.19 16.41
CA LEU A 604 -11.15 20.27 15.04
C LEU A 604 -11.15 18.88 14.42
N ILE A 605 -12.05 18.61 13.47
CA ILE A 605 -11.96 17.41 12.63
C ILE A 605 -11.56 17.85 11.22
N PHE A 606 -10.35 17.51 10.81
CA PHE A 606 -9.93 17.60 9.41
C PHE A 606 -10.60 16.47 8.64
N SER A 607 -11.37 16.76 7.59
CA SER A 607 -12.09 15.72 6.83
C SER A 607 -12.26 16.10 5.36
N GLY A 608 -11.37 15.63 4.50
CA GLY A 608 -11.42 15.90 3.07
C GLY A 608 -10.04 15.97 2.41
N ASN A 609 -10.06 16.36 1.13
CA ASN A 609 -8.86 16.77 0.38
C ASN A 609 -8.63 18.27 0.59
N PRO A 610 -7.41 18.73 0.97
CA PRO A 610 -7.07 20.14 0.88
C PRO A 610 -7.19 20.68 -0.55
N ALA A 611 -7.66 21.91 -0.70
CA ALA A 611 -7.80 22.58 -2.00
C ALA A 611 -7.17 23.99 -1.94
N GLY A 612 -7.40 24.82 -2.95
CA GLY A 612 -6.93 26.20 -2.99
C GLY A 612 -5.98 26.46 -4.15
N PHE A 613 -5.02 27.36 -3.95
CA PHE A 613 -4.07 27.73 -4.99
C PHE A 613 -2.83 28.43 -4.44
N PHE A 614 -1.75 28.34 -5.23
CA PHE A 614 -0.56 29.16 -5.07
C PHE A 614 -0.52 30.25 -6.15
N ASN A 615 -0.50 31.50 -5.74
CA ASN A 615 -0.13 32.61 -6.60
C ASN A 615 1.39 32.73 -6.58
N ILE A 616 2.00 32.65 -7.75
CA ILE A 616 3.45 32.63 -7.89
C ILE A 616 3.91 33.43 -9.10
N SER A 617 5.17 33.86 -9.11
CA SER A 617 5.88 34.22 -10.34
C SER A 617 7.24 33.54 -10.33
N ILE A 618 7.67 32.99 -11.46
CA ILE A 618 8.95 32.27 -11.58
C ILE A 618 9.82 32.84 -12.71
N ASN A 619 11.13 32.64 -12.65
CA ASN A 619 12.05 33.03 -13.75
C ASN A 619 12.13 31.97 -14.89
N LYS A 620 11.38 30.87 -14.80
CA LYS A 620 11.37 29.74 -15.73
C LYS A 620 10.00 29.55 -16.39
N LYS A 621 9.87 28.56 -17.29
CA LYS A 621 8.61 28.27 -18.00
C LYS A 621 7.77 27.19 -17.33
N ASP A 622 8.35 26.45 -16.39
CA ASP A 622 7.69 25.35 -15.70
C ASP A 622 8.46 25.02 -14.42
N PHE A 623 7.80 24.28 -13.52
CA PHE A 623 8.40 23.63 -12.34
C PHE A 623 7.37 22.66 -11.74
N ASP A 624 7.80 21.79 -10.84
CA ASP A 624 6.93 20.88 -10.11
C ASP A 624 6.81 21.36 -8.65
N THR A 625 5.61 21.75 -8.21
CA THR A 625 5.37 22.20 -6.83
C THR A 625 5.12 21.03 -5.91
N ASP A 626 5.61 21.12 -4.67
CA ASP A 626 5.27 20.22 -3.56
C ASP A 626 4.57 20.96 -2.42
N MET A 627 3.72 20.23 -1.70
CA MET A 627 3.01 20.68 -0.52
C MET A 627 2.89 19.54 0.48
N SER A 628 3.14 19.81 1.76
CA SER A 628 2.83 18.89 2.86
C SER A 628 2.18 19.65 4.02
N LEU A 629 1.02 19.18 4.47
CA LEU A 629 0.31 19.70 5.62
C LEU A 629 0.54 18.78 6.81
N TYR A 630 1.04 19.32 7.92
CA TYR A 630 1.29 18.58 9.16
C TYR A 630 0.47 19.15 10.32
N GLN A 631 0.10 18.27 11.24
CA GLN A 631 -0.26 18.62 12.62
C GLN A 631 1.00 18.54 13.49
N ILE A 632 1.31 19.59 14.25
CA ILE A 632 2.17 19.50 15.44
C ILE A 632 1.25 19.35 16.64
N LYS A 633 1.36 18.24 17.37
CA LYS A 633 0.56 17.95 18.55
C LYS A 633 1.03 18.75 19.78
N PRO A 634 0.22 18.86 20.85
CA PRO A 634 0.65 19.52 22.10
C PRO A 634 1.91 18.91 22.72
N ASP A 635 2.19 17.64 22.46
CA ASP A 635 3.41 16.94 22.93
C ASP A 635 4.63 17.12 22.00
N GLY A 636 4.52 17.95 20.97
CA GLY A 636 5.56 18.22 19.98
C GLY A 636 5.69 17.17 18.87
N LYS A 637 4.96 16.04 18.92
CA LYS A 637 5.01 15.05 17.83
C LYS A 637 4.28 15.56 16.60
N THR A 638 4.83 15.28 15.42
CA THR A 638 4.19 15.63 14.15
C THR A 638 3.37 14.48 13.58
N PHE A 639 2.34 14.82 12.82
CA PHE A 639 1.54 13.88 12.04
C PHE A 639 1.26 14.47 10.66
N LEU A 640 1.60 13.75 9.59
CA LEU A 640 1.33 14.18 8.21
C LEU A 640 -0.18 14.07 7.93
N LEU A 641 -0.82 15.18 7.56
CA LEU A 641 -2.26 15.26 7.27
C LEU A 641 -2.58 15.11 5.79
N SER A 642 -1.76 15.67 4.90
CA SER A 642 -1.97 15.59 3.46
C SER A 642 -0.72 16.00 2.72
N THR A 643 -0.56 15.48 1.51
CA THR A 643 0.41 15.97 0.54
C THR A 643 -0.29 16.39 -0.74
N HIS A 644 0.37 17.22 -1.53
CA HIS A 644 -0.02 17.54 -2.89
C HIS A 644 1.24 17.85 -3.69
N MET A 645 1.34 17.29 -4.88
CA MET A 645 2.40 17.58 -5.83
C MET A 645 1.76 17.75 -7.20
N VAL A 646 2.20 18.71 -8.01
CA VAL A 646 1.65 18.92 -9.36
C VAL A 646 2.68 19.60 -10.26
N ARG A 647 2.66 19.22 -11.54
CA ARG A 647 3.38 19.95 -12.58
C ARG A 647 2.67 21.26 -12.87
N ALA A 648 3.32 22.40 -12.64
CA ALA A 648 2.70 23.71 -12.75
C ALA A 648 2.04 23.92 -14.13
N SER A 649 2.71 23.48 -15.20
CA SER A 649 2.17 23.58 -16.56
C SER A 649 0.95 22.70 -16.85
N TYR A 650 0.59 21.73 -16.01
CA TYR A 650 -0.63 20.92 -16.13
C TYR A 650 -1.67 21.22 -15.04
N ALA A 651 -1.35 22.08 -14.06
CA ALA A 651 -2.20 22.29 -12.89
C ALA A 651 -3.62 22.83 -13.21
N LYS A 652 -3.76 23.56 -14.32
CA LYS A 652 -5.05 24.08 -14.80
C LYS A 652 -5.85 23.02 -15.58
N ASN A 653 -5.16 22.14 -16.31
CA ASN A 653 -5.74 21.07 -17.13
C ASN A 653 -4.73 19.92 -17.26
N ASN A 654 -5.06 18.74 -16.73
CA ASN A 654 -4.16 17.58 -16.71
C ASN A 654 -3.97 16.90 -18.08
N ALA A 655 -4.79 17.23 -19.08
CA ALA A 655 -4.69 16.73 -20.45
C ALA A 655 -3.94 17.69 -21.39
N VAL A 656 -3.92 18.99 -21.09
CA VAL A 656 -3.38 20.03 -21.98
C VAL A 656 -2.34 20.86 -21.25
N ARG A 657 -1.08 20.74 -21.68
CA ARG A 657 0.05 21.49 -21.11
C ARG A 657 -0.04 22.98 -21.46
N GLN A 658 0.11 23.82 -20.45
CA GLN A 658 0.11 25.27 -20.52
C GLN A 658 1.34 25.80 -19.78
N LEU A 659 2.40 26.13 -20.53
CA LEU A 659 3.63 26.68 -19.93
C LEU A 659 3.36 28.01 -19.22
N LEU A 660 4.09 28.24 -18.14
CA LEU A 660 4.07 29.50 -17.41
C LEU A 660 4.86 30.56 -18.18
N VAL A 661 4.49 31.82 -17.98
CA VAL A 661 5.22 32.97 -18.53
C VAL A 661 6.21 33.50 -17.48
N PRO A 662 7.54 33.47 -17.76
CA PRO A 662 8.54 33.97 -16.81
C PRO A 662 8.25 35.40 -16.33
N GLY A 663 8.36 35.63 -15.02
CA GLY A 663 8.12 36.91 -14.36
C GLY A 663 6.65 37.31 -14.20
N LYS A 664 5.72 36.59 -14.85
CA LYS A 664 4.28 36.84 -14.71
C LYS A 664 3.74 36.12 -13.47
N GLU A 665 2.85 36.80 -12.75
CA GLU A 665 2.08 36.16 -11.68
C GLU A 665 1.03 35.23 -12.27
N GLU A 666 1.04 33.98 -11.83
CA GLU A 666 0.11 32.94 -12.23
C GLU A 666 -0.39 32.15 -11.02
N GLN A 667 -1.61 31.63 -11.16
CA GLN A 667 -2.25 30.81 -10.15
C GLN A 667 -2.07 29.33 -10.49
N ILE A 668 -1.54 28.57 -9.54
CA ILE A 668 -1.36 27.11 -9.60
C ILE A 668 -2.42 26.47 -8.69
N PRO A 669 -3.48 25.87 -9.24
CA PRO A 669 -4.51 25.22 -8.45
C PRO A 669 -3.99 24.04 -7.64
N ILE A 670 -4.54 23.86 -6.45
CA ILE A 670 -4.36 22.67 -5.61
C ILE A 670 -5.59 21.80 -5.77
N LYS A 671 -5.43 20.68 -6.46
CA LYS A 671 -6.50 19.71 -6.75
C LYS A 671 -5.94 18.31 -6.57
N ASN A 672 -6.78 17.33 -6.21
CA ASN A 672 -6.34 15.94 -6.05
C ASN A 672 -5.17 15.78 -5.05
N SER A 673 -5.21 16.51 -3.95
CA SER A 673 -4.36 16.27 -2.78
C SER A 673 -4.75 14.96 -2.08
N MET A 674 -3.90 14.44 -1.20
CA MET A 674 -4.23 13.24 -0.42
C MET A 674 -5.39 13.50 0.55
N PHE A 675 -6.29 12.52 0.68
CA PHE A 675 -7.49 12.57 1.50
C PHE A 675 -7.23 12.03 2.91
N MET A 676 -7.80 12.67 3.94
CA MET A 676 -7.94 12.03 5.26
C MET A 676 -9.09 12.59 6.09
N SER A 677 -9.56 11.79 7.04
CA SER A 677 -10.42 12.25 8.14
C SER A 677 -9.81 11.95 9.51
N LYS A 678 -9.52 12.99 10.28
CA LYS A 678 -8.85 12.89 11.58
C LYS A 678 -9.23 14.01 12.54
N LYS A 679 -9.42 13.66 13.82
CA LYS A 679 -9.50 14.64 14.91
C LYS A 679 -8.12 15.23 15.21
N LEU A 680 -8.06 16.55 15.21
CA LEU A 680 -6.96 17.41 15.63
C LEU A 680 -7.29 17.93 17.03
N GLU A 681 -6.40 17.71 17.99
CA GLU A 681 -6.63 18.09 19.39
C GLU A 681 -6.28 19.56 19.65
N LYS A 682 -7.05 20.20 20.52
CA LYS A 682 -6.76 21.53 21.08
C LYS A 682 -5.32 21.60 21.56
N GLY A 683 -4.66 22.74 21.31
CA GLY A 683 -3.25 22.92 21.62
C GLY A 683 -2.31 22.50 20.48
N SER A 684 -2.83 21.88 19.42
CA SER A 684 -2.04 21.59 18.22
C SER A 684 -1.75 22.86 17.43
N LYS A 685 -0.77 22.77 16.51
CA LYS A 685 -0.57 23.74 15.42
C LYS A 685 -0.66 23.03 14.08
N LEU A 686 -0.95 23.79 13.04
CA LEU A 686 -0.85 23.34 11.65
C LEU A 686 0.42 23.92 11.04
N VAL A 687 1.15 23.07 10.31
CA VAL A 687 2.33 23.46 9.55
C VAL A 687 2.10 23.13 8.09
N LEU A 688 2.28 24.14 7.25
CA LEU A 688 2.24 24.00 5.81
C LEU A 688 3.64 24.17 5.24
N LEU A 689 4.12 23.12 4.59
CA LEU A 689 5.34 23.14 3.79
C LEU A 689 4.97 23.32 2.33
N VAL A 690 5.62 24.26 1.64
CA VAL A 690 5.40 24.53 0.21
C VAL A 690 6.76 24.68 -0.48
N GLY A 691 6.96 23.99 -1.59
CA GLY A 691 8.28 23.92 -2.21
C GLY A 691 8.29 23.35 -3.62
N VAL A 692 9.43 22.76 -3.96
CA VAL A 692 9.76 22.28 -5.30
C VAL A 692 10.22 20.83 -5.23
N ASN A 693 9.56 19.97 -6.00
CA ASN A 693 9.94 18.56 -6.12
C ASN A 693 11.37 18.44 -6.67
N LYS A 694 12.26 17.81 -5.89
CA LYS A 694 13.66 17.58 -6.24
C LYS A 694 14.23 16.34 -5.56
N ILE A 695 13.57 15.20 -5.70
CA ILE A 695 13.97 13.93 -5.06
C ILE A 695 14.10 12.79 -6.08
N PRO A 696 14.94 11.76 -5.82
CA PRO A 696 15.26 10.71 -6.80
C PRO A 696 14.10 9.76 -7.14
N SER A 697 12.99 9.81 -6.39
CA SER A 697 11.81 8.98 -6.63
C SER A 697 10.85 9.55 -7.69
N TRP A 698 11.06 10.79 -8.13
CA TRP A 698 10.21 11.48 -9.09
C TRP A 698 11.04 12.12 -10.20
N GLN A 699 10.45 12.23 -11.39
CA GLN A 699 11.00 13.00 -12.49
C GLN A 699 11.32 14.44 -12.05
N ILE A 700 12.44 15.00 -12.54
CA ILE A 700 12.86 16.38 -12.21
C ILE A 700 12.49 17.32 -13.35
N ASN A 701 11.72 18.36 -13.03
CA ASN A 701 11.42 19.48 -13.92
C ASN A 701 12.46 20.59 -13.75
N TYR A 702 13.30 20.79 -14.76
CA TYR A 702 14.34 21.82 -14.80
C TYR A 702 13.81 23.18 -15.27
N GLY A 703 12.55 23.23 -15.73
CA GLY A 703 11.81 24.45 -16.05
C GLY A 703 12.16 25.07 -17.41
N SER A 704 12.77 24.31 -18.32
CA SER A 704 13.14 24.81 -19.65
C SER A 704 11.94 24.99 -20.58
N GLY A 705 10.85 24.27 -20.30
CA GLY A 705 9.62 24.23 -21.11
C GLY A 705 9.63 23.12 -22.16
N LYS A 706 10.72 22.34 -22.28
CA LYS A 706 10.76 21.09 -23.05
C LYS A 706 9.87 20.02 -22.40
N ASP A 707 9.68 18.89 -23.07
CA ASP A 707 9.19 17.70 -22.39
C ASP A 707 10.14 17.35 -21.25
N VAL A 708 9.59 17.25 -20.03
CA VAL A 708 10.37 17.01 -18.82
C VAL A 708 11.07 15.65 -18.87
N SER A 709 10.55 14.69 -19.64
CA SER A 709 11.19 13.38 -19.86
C SER A 709 12.50 13.48 -20.60
N ASP A 710 12.66 14.53 -21.41
CA ASP A 710 13.86 14.80 -22.22
C ASP A 710 14.83 15.79 -21.56
N GLU A 711 14.37 16.56 -20.57
CA GLU A 711 15.21 17.54 -19.89
C GLU A 711 16.37 16.87 -19.13
N THR A 712 17.52 17.54 -19.18
CA THR A 712 18.74 17.16 -18.49
C THR A 712 19.19 18.27 -17.55
N ILE A 713 20.18 17.99 -16.72
CA ILE A 713 20.79 19.01 -15.84
C ILE A 713 21.39 20.20 -16.61
N LYS A 714 21.70 20.04 -17.91
CA LYS A 714 22.16 21.13 -18.76
C LYS A 714 21.05 22.13 -19.06
N ASP A 715 19.79 21.68 -19.07
CA ASP A 715 18.62 22.52 -19.29
C ASP A 715 18.27 23.37 -18.06
N SER A 716 18.92 23.13 -16.92
CA SER A 716 18.66 23.88 -15.69
C SER A 716 19.04 25.35 -15.81
N GLY A 717 20.05 25.73 -16.60
CA GLY A 717 20.53 27.11 -16.70
C GLY A 717 20.79 27.75 -15.32
N GLU A 718 20.25 28.96 -15.12
CA GLU A 718 20.23 29.66 -13.83
C GLU A 718 19.31 28.98 -12.81
N PRO A 719 19.56 29.14 -11.49
CA PRO A 719 18.66 28.65 -10.45
C PRO A 719 17.20 29.08 -10.66
N LEU A 720 16.25 28.22 -10.30
CA LEU A 720 14.84 28.57 -10.27
C LEU A 720 14.61 29.59 -9.15
N GLU A 721 14.06 30.74 -9.50
CA GLU A 721 13.59 31.75 -8.56
C GLU A 721 12.06 31.75 -8.56
N ILE A 722 11.47 31.69 -7.37
CA ILE A 722 10.03 31.71 -7.17
C ILE A 722 9.70 32.82 -6.19
N LYS A 723 8.71 33.64 -6.52
CA LYS A 723 8.00 34.49 -5.56
C LYS A 723 6.71 33.79 -5.19
N TRP A 724 6.56 33.43 -3.93
CA TRP A 724 5.33 32.87 -3.38
C TRP A 724 4.54 34.00 -2.73
N TYR A 725 3.44 34.42 -3.37
CA TYR A 725 2.67 35.55 -2.88
C TYR A 725 1.81 35.17 -1.67
N ASN A 726 1.69 36.07 -0.71
CA ASN A 726 1.01 35.81 0.58
C ASN A 726 -0.52 35.67 0.46
N ASN A 727 -1.12 36.10 -0.64
CA ASN A 727 -2.52 35.85 -0.98
C ASN A 727 -2.76 34.43 -1.54
N SER A 728 -1.72 33.59 -1.63
CA SER A 728 -1.84 32.14 -1.81
C SER A 728 -2.47 31.51 -0.58
N TYR A 729 -3.31 30.49 -0.76
CA TYR A 729 -3.89 29.78 0.37
C TYR A 729 -4.17 28.31 0.08
N VAL A 730 -4.19 27.54 1.17
CA VAL A 730 -4.70 26.17 1.21
C VAL A 730 -5.99 26.14 2.00
N GLU A 731 -7.06 25.65 1.37
CA GLU A 731 -8.34 25.36 2.00
C GLU A 731 -8.26 24.02 2.73
N ILE A 732 -8.45 24.07 4.05
CA ILE A 732 -8.42 22.93 4.95
C ILE A 732 -9.87 22.59 5.32
N PRO A 733 -10.44 21.47 4.84
CA PRO A 733 -11.81 21.09 5.14
C PRO A 733 -11.97 20.66 6.61
N ILE A 734 -12.87 21.34 7.32
CA ILE A 734 -13.14 21.11 8.74
C ILE A 734 -14.59 20.69 8.96
N TYR A 735 -14.77 19.54 9.59
CA TYR A 735 -16.05 19.13 10.15
C TYR A 735 -16.17 19.69 11.57
N GLN A 736 -17.14 20.59 11.77
CA GLN A 736 -17.59 21.06 13.07
C GLN A 736 -18.89 20.32 13.40
N GLU A 737 -18.93 19.72 14.58
CA GLU A 737 -20.13 19.03 15.12
C GLU A 737 -21.24 19.99 15.51
#